data_AF-A0A0Q9DBT2-F1
#
_entry.id   AF-A0A0Q9DBT2-F1
#
_cell.length_a   1.000
_cell.length_b   1.000
_cell.length_c   1.000
_cell.angle_alpha   90.00
_cell.angle_beta   90.00
_cell.angle_gamma   90.00
#
_symmetry.space_group_name_H-M   'P 1'
#
loop_
_entity.id
_entity.type
_entity.pdbx_description
1 polymer ?
#
loop_
_entity_poly.entity_id
_entity_poly.type
_entity_poly.pdbx_seq_one_letter_code
_entity_poly.pdbx_strand_id
1 'polypeptide(L)'
;MPILRFVTLADVAHLLPVDGPMAELLSSEPDAWADATVAWVTGDVRWSELSLDTPLQAGGAMRALAQATSGAKGPPPGGVRLILIEGNLQIDGALTSSDTYRSSHLVVLGNVQVAHAVVGGQLLHVQGALQVHGLLWGDGEPGELRVNGGLSARVALFTEAYALHLAGGEDVEFLLDEVRGVPSLVEFSSEAAGLVFAPGFFNGIDDGEDGLAELFDRDRVVAAVCSGESPVRSSSDIHNDLPLASDLFADEVISVANILAAVNSDALAPEEHHVRDWFGQTHFSLCRRHVDGDGNPHDDRVYMTVWKTWDFYMGVVQEPAPPTRRPGRVAGKLQRPAPVVPAVPVAERLSVLYRPYDDGVAGDWRGLDEAADPEAHEACTQAWRGVIDYVRRAVGQSRAGYPLYRRLKAEITTKRIERFTQLPVFTEEYNDWWDADKRGTWFDDVWVGARRPGMHEGEFWCRALDVSWENGEDAPGDAEHDAHGAYQIDIDRPGEGREPVEFTYSQRQSENRPPLPCGAADHIARLLRLYGMVEAPLLQAYAEQLAEQAQERAAQAEARRIEAAVHLLATPPLAHGLPDAAVFPPELLALSEEWQAGGQAYVAAIRGYQLAEQVAAAAAEAAGYQAPGWDNDEGAGRNGPNGTLPGDPRKASAATVLQLARVVNRHADEALTERFRQRFAFAPHAYVHLAADQGPSIGPVFWLPDGDGVVARIGAEHSDDARWVRLQGPALTPLPALKGLGRSHDGRCFALSDGTHITTHQGFGGPQIARLPLPQGNEGLPASLGLAAGELGQRCDEVIPFNDGQRALLRNPTGVYLLTPASVQRIHPQEFDEDGPYSWPKNQMQEVGERDDNEDENGDGDDDGDGGEDERENTGPRQLALCMLHMALSPDERHIALGDQDSRHILLDAQGKVLRALFTDDYPHHTRFSHDSALLWANSCHFYNGCTVASRVDDAQDSEGTLIDSEWRVYASATLPGMVIVGDAHGYLHARDDAGKALWRHHIGSTISAVEVSPDGSLLLVGSYGGYLVLLQRSETEMDRYSVGNSPYVELRRWIFWDAEAAPLRW
;
A
#
# COMPACT_ATOMS: atom_id res chain seq x y z
N MET A 1 27.26 30.75 12.85
CA MET A 1 26.85 29.60 12.03
C MET A 1 26.71 28.43 12.96
N PRO A 2 25.60 27.68 12.89
CA PRO A 2 25.39 26.52 13.74
C PRO A 2 26.46 25.46 13.46
N ILE A 3 26.86 24.72 14.48
CA ILE A 3 27.84 23.63 14.38
C ILE A 3 27.21 22.37 14.97
N LEU A 4 27.19 21.28 14.19
CA LEU A 4 26.71 19.97 14.63
C LEU A 4 27.89 19.04 14.92
N ARG A 5 27.84 18.36 16.06
CA ARG A 5 28.80 17.33 16.47
C ARG A 5 28.05 16.09 16.92
N PHE A 6 28.57 14.92 16.57
CA PHE A 6 28.14 13.67 17.18
C PHE A 6 29.02 13.39 18.38
N VAL A 7 28.40 13.27 19.55
CA VAL A 7 29.05 13.06 20.86
C VAL A 7 28.29 11.98 21.60
N THR A 8 28.87 11.43 22.67
CA THR A 8 28.13 10.51 23.54
C THR A 8 27.25 11.29 24.50
N LEU A 9 26.23 10.66 25.05
CA LEU A 9 25.36 11.27 26.04
C LEU A 9 26.13 11.70 27.29
N ALA A 10 27.15 10.95 27.69
CA ALA A 10 28.05 11.30 28.79
C ALA A 10 28.75 12.64 28.58
N ASP A 11 29.13 13.00 27.35
CA ASP A 11 29.83 14.25 27.04
C ASP A 11 28.94 15.49 27.28
N VAL A 12 27.62 15.35 27.15
CA VAL A 12 26.65 16.45 27.21
C VAL A 12 25.68 16.35 28.40
N ALA A 13 25.79 15.33 29.24
CA ALA A 13 24.91 15.12 30.39
C ALA A 13 24.81 16.35 31.33
N HIS A 14 25.89 17.14 31.44
CA HIS A 14 25.93 18.37 32.23
C HIS A 14 25.09 19.53 31.66
N LEU A 15 24.63 19.42 30.42
CA LEU A 15 23.76 20.39 29.73
C LEU A 15 22.29 19.97 29.77
N LEU A 16 22.00 18.74 30.16
CA LEU A 16 20.63 18.23 30.26
C LEU A 16 19.99 18.66 31.59
N PRO A 17 18.65 18.74 31.65
CA PRO A 17 17.94 19.04 32.89
C PRO A 17 18.31 18.02 33.98
N VAL A 18 18.60 18.53 35.19
CA VAL A 18 19.04 17.70 36.32
C VAL A 18 17.90 16.90 36.96
N ASP A 19 16.65 17.30 36.67
CA ASP A 19 15.42 16.71 37.19
C ASP A 19 14.49 16.33 36.01
N GLY A 20 13.82 15.18 36.08
CA GLY A 20 12.80 14.72 35.13
C GLY A 20 13.05 13.34 34.49
N PRO A 21 12.14 12.85 33.65
CA PRO A 21 12.18 11.51 33.07
C PRO A 21 13.44 11.17 32.30
N MET A 22 14.10 12.10 31.58
CA MET A 22 15.43 11.80 31.00
C MET A 22 16.52 11.62 32.05
N ALA A 23 16.48 12.34 33.17
CA ALA A 23 17.41 12.13 34.28
C ALA A 23 17.11 10.79 35.00
N GLU A 24 15.84 10.40 35.09
CA GLU A 24 15.40 9.10 35.61
C GLU A 24 15.79 7.95 34.68
N LEU A 25 15.56 8.08 33.37
CA LEU A 25 15.96 7.15 32.31
C LEU A 25 17.49 6.96 32.28
N LEU A 26 18.23 8.07 32.41
CA LEU A 26 19.69 8.06 32.56
C LEU A 26 20.17 7.38 33.85
N SER A 27 19.34 7.41 34.91
CA SER A 27 19.67 6.81 36.21
C SER A 27 19.28 5.34 36.33
N SER A 28 18.25 4.90 35.59
CA SER A 28 17.76 3.52 35.60
C SER A 28 18.64 2.59 34.76
N GLU A 29 19.15 3.06 33.61
CA GLU A 29 20.02 2.30 32.70
C GLU A 29 21.28 3.07 32.30
N PRO A 30 22.15 3.45 33.25
CA PRO A 30 23.31 4.31 32.99
C PRO A 30 24.28 3.71 31.96
N ASP A 31 24.46 2.39 31.97
CA ASP A 31 25.37 1.69 31.04
C ASP A 31 24.78 1.56 29.62
N ALA A 32 23.45 1.53 29.46
CA ALA A 32 22.80 1.43 28.14
C ALA A 32 22.78 2.78 27.40
N TRP A 33 22.72 3.88 28.15
CA TRP A 33 22.59 5.24 27.59
C TRP A 33 23.89 6.04 27.57
N ALA A 34 24.92 5.67 28.35
CA ALA A 34 26.19 6.41 28.40
C ALA A 34 26.86 6.60 27.04
N ASP A 35 26.83 5.55 26.20
CA ASP A 35 27.42 5.54 24.86
C ASP A 35 26.41 5.89 23.75
N ALA A 36 25.17 6.27 24.11
CA ALA A 36 24.15 6.65 23.13
C ALA A 36 24.60 7.89 22.33
N THR A 37 24.41 7.84 21.01
CA THR A 37 24.85 8.93 20.14
C THR A 37 23.90 10.12 20.24
N VAL A 38 24.46 11.28 20.59
CA VAL A 38 23.78 12.57 20.64
C VAL A 38 24.23 13.44 19.49
N ALA A 39 23.27 14.01 18.77
CA ALA A 39 23.53 15.09 17.82
C ALA A 39 23.48 16.44 18.55
N TRP A 40 24.64 16.96 18.92
CA TRP A 40 24.78 18.22 19.62
C TRP A 40 25.00 19.37 18.65
N VAL A 41 24.05 20.30 18.61
CA VAL A 41 24.06 21.50 17.79
C VAL A 41 24.28 22.73 18.66
N THR A 42 25.27 23.54 18.32
CA THR A 42 25.55 24.83 19.00
C THR A 42 25.18 26.00 18.10
N GLY A 43 24.37 26.92 18.62
CA GLY A 43 23.85 28.10 17.91
C GLY A 43 22.45 27.91 17.30
N ASP A 44 21.84 29.02 16.87
CA ASP A 44 20.48 29.03 16.33
C ASP A 44 20.39 28.28 14.98
N VAL A 45 19.35 27.45 14.84
CA VAL A 45 19.07 26.69 13.62
C VAL A 45 17.69 26.99 13.07
N ARG A 46 17.62 27.01 11.73
CA ARG A 46 16.38 27.10 10.98
C ARG A 46 16.30 25.98 9.96
N TRP A 47 15.27 25.16 10.02
CA TRP A 47 15.05 24.00 9.15
C TRP A 47 13.69 24.07 8.47
N SER A 48 13.55 23.39 7.34
CA SER A 48 12.26 23.24 6.66
C SER A 48 11.37 22.24 7.39
N GLU A 49 11.94 21.16 7.90
CA GLU A 49 11.23 20.05 8.57
C GLU A 49 12.22 19.27 9.46
N LEU A 50 11.68 18.48 10.39
CA LEU A 50 12.46 17.54 11.21
C LEU A 50 11.60 16.31 11.56
N SER A 51 11.98 15.13 11.05
CA SER A 51 11.49 13.84 11.55
C SER A 51 12.41 13.35 12.67
N LEU A 52 11.82 12.96 13.80
CA LEU A 52 12.52 12.38 14.94
C LEU A 52 12.81 10.88 14.75
N ASP A 53 12.09 10.20 13.85
CA ASP A 53 12.37 8.82 13.45
C ASP A 53 13.66 8.73 12.61
N THR A 54 13.83 9.68 11.69
CA THR A 54 14.95 9.69 10.72
C THR A 54 15.66 11.05 10.63
N PRO A 55 16.25 11.56 11.74
CA PRO A 55 16.81 12.91 11.79
C PRO A 55 17.97 13.15 10.81
N LEU A 56 18.60 12.09 10.28
CA LEU A 56 19.68 12.15 9.30
C LEU A 56 19.27 11.62 7.91
N GLN A 57 17.99 11.74 7.54
CA GLN A 57 17.50 11.34 6.22
C GLN A 57 18.30 12.00 5.08
N ALA A 58 18.42 11.29 3.94
CA ALA A 58 19.10 11.81 2.76
C ALA A 58 18.40 13.09 2.27
N GLY A 59 19.16 14.14 1.95
CA GLY A 59 18.61 15.44 1.58
C GLY A 59 18.10 16.31 2.75
N GLY A 60 18.03 15.79 3.98
CA GLY A 60 17.57 16.53 5.15
C GLY A 60 18.52 17.62 5.64
N ALA A 61 17.97 18.68 6.24
CA ALA A 61 18.72 19.86 6.67
C ALA A 61 19.76 19.56 7.76
N MET A 62 19.46 18.63 8.68
CA MET A 62 20.38 18.21 9.72
C MET A 62 21.54 17.35 9.17
N ARG A 63 21.30 16.49 8.19
CA ARG A 63 22.37 15.75 7.47
C ARG A 63 23.27 16.70 6.69
N ALA A 64 22.70 17.70 6.01
CA ALA A 64 23.48 18.74 5.33
C ALA A 64 24.35 19.54 6.31
N LEU A 65 23.82 19.87 7.49
CA LEU A 65 24.59 20.53 8.55
C LEU A 65 25.71 19.62 9.08
N ALA A 66 25.45 18.32 9.26
CA ALA A 66 26.46 17.34 9.66
C ALA A 66 27.60 17.27 8.63
N GLN A 67 27.28 17.10 7.35
CA GLN A 67 28.28 17.05 6.28
C GLN A 67 29.13 18.34 6.21
N ALA A 68 28.51 19.50 6.44
CA ALA A 68 29.19 20.78 6.43
C ALA A 68 30.11 21.03 7.64
N THR A 69 29.81 20.43 8.81
CA THR A 69 30.46 20.81 10.09
C THR A 69 31.29 19.70 10.74
N SER A 70 30.91 18.43 10.56
CA SER A 70 31.63 17.28 11.12
C SER A 70 32.39 16.46 10.07
N GLY A 71 32.14 16.67 8.77
CA GLY A 71 32.80 15.95 7.68
C GLY A 71 32.43 14.46 7.58
N ALA A 72 31.43 14.02 8.35
CA ALA A 72 30.93 12.65 8.33
C ALA A 72 30.20 12.37 7.00
N LYS A 73 30.57 11.28 6.32
CA LYS A 73 29.95 10.88 5.03
C LYS A 73 28.62 10.14 5.19
N GLY A 74 28.31 9.62 6.38
CA GLY A 74 27.11 8.84 6.68
C GLY A 74 26.70 8.93 8.15
N PRO A 75 25.52 8.36 8.52
CA PRO A 75 25.01 8.38 9.89
C PRO A 75 25.92 7.58 10.86
N PRO A 76 25.94 7.93 12.16
CA PRO A 76 26.71 7.19 13.16
C PRO A 76 26.16 5.75 13.34
N PRO A 77 27.02 4.77 13.66
CA PRO A 77 26.58 3.40 13.99
C PRO A 77 25.61 3.43 15.18
N GLY A 78 24.44 2.83 15.04
CA GLY A 78 23.41 2.78 16.09
C GLY A 78 22.37 3.93 16.07
N GLY A 79 22.48 4.87 15.13
CA GLY A 79 21.52 5.97 14.97
C GLY A 79 21.67 7.09 16.00
N VAL A 80 20.90 8.17 15.84
CA VAL A 80 20.83 9.27 16.82
C VAL A 80 19.75 8.92 17.85
N ARG A 81 20.06 9.01 19.14
CA ARG A 81 19.10 8.75 20.23
C ARG A 81 18.57 10.04 20.87
N LEU A 82 19.35 11.12 20.79
CA LEU A 82 18.99 12.43 21.31
C LEU A 82 19.50 13.54 20.39
N ILE A 83 18.66 14.55 20.17
CA ILE A 83 19.01 15.80 19.49
C ILE A 83 19.08 16.89 20.55
N LEU A 84 20.25 17.50 20.74
CA LEU A 84 20.47 18.57 21.70
C LEU A 84 20.82 19.88 20.98
N ILE A 85 20.00 20.91 21.14
CA ILE A 85 20.19 22.22 20.53
C ILE A 85 20.48 23.26 21.62
N GLU A 86 21.73 23.71 21.68
CA GLU A 86 22.18 24.85 22.49
C GLU A 86 21.97 26.15 21.70
N GLY A 87 20.70 26.56 21.58
CA GLY A 87 20.26 27.70 20.78
C GLY A 87 18.75 27.69 20.55
N ASN A 88 18.26 28.57 19.69
CA ASN A 88 16.86 28.56 19.25
C ASN A 88 16.66 27.62 18.05
N LEU A 89 15.51 26.95 17.99
CA LEU A 89 15.09 26.11 16.87
C LEU A 89 13.89 26.75 16.17
N GLN A 90 14.01 27.01 14.88
CA GLN A 90 12.91 27.39 14.01
C GLN A 90 12.69 26.32 12.94
N ILE A 91 11.48 25.78 12.84
CA ILE A 91 11.08 24.87 11.77
C ILE A 91 9.96 25.55 10.97
N ASP A 92 10.20 25.77 9.69
CA ASP A 92 9.22 26.43 8.81
C ASP A 92 8.02 25.53 8.47
N GLY A 93 8.20 24.20 8.53
CA GLY A 93 7.20 23.15 8.32
C GLY A 93 6.97 22.29 9.57
N ALA A 94 6.97 20.97 9.42
CA ALA A 94 6.56 20.05 10.48
C ALA A 94 7.72 19.47 11.31
N LEU A 95 7.45 19.29 12.61
CA LEU A 95 8.18 18.42 13.54
C LEU A 95 7.35 17.15 13.74
N THR A 96 7.86 15.99 13.34
CA THR A 96 7.08 14.75 13.34
C THR A 96 7.78 13.55 13.99
N SER A 97 6.98 12.65 14.54
CA SER A 97 7.37 11.26 14.80
C SER A 97 6.26 10.30 14.41
N SER A 98 6.59 9.25 13.66
CA SER A 98 5.64 8.19 13.30
C SER A 98 5.71 7.02 14.29
N ASP A 99 6.89 6.66 14.77
CA ASP A 99 7.11 5.59 15.74
C ASP A 99 7.24 6.18 17.16
N THR A 100 6.33 5.78 18.06
CA THR A 100 6.28 6.25 19.45
C THR A 100 7.37 5.62 20.33
N TYR A 101 8.04 4.55 19.92
CA TYR A 101 9.02 3.83 20.74
C TYR A 101 10.47 3.93 20.23
N ARG A 102 10.68 4.13 18.93
CA ARG A 102 12.04 4.15 18.32
C ARG A 102 12.55 5.53 17.91
N SER A 103 11.76 6.56 18.14
CA SER A 103 12.09 7.96 17.80
C SER A 103 13.19 8.58 18.67
N SER A 104 13.90 9.56 18.11
CA SER A 104 14.89 10.36 18.82
C SER A 104 14.23 11.33 19.80
N HIS A 105 14.80 11.49 21.00
CA HIS A 105 14.41 12.56 21.92
C HIS A 105 14.90 13.93 21.44
N LEU A 106 14.23 15.01 21.85
CA LEU A 106 14.59 16.39 21.47
C LEU A 106 14.70 17.30 22.70
N VAL A 107 15.87 17.93 22.86
CA VAL A 107 16.14 18.90 23.93
C VAL A 107 16.63 20.21 23.30
N VAL A 108 15.91 21.30 23.57
CA VAL A 108 16.25 22.65 23.09
C VAL A 108 16.43 23.60 24.28
N LEU A 109 17.63 24.16 24.43
CA LEU A 109 17.97 25.05 25.54
C LEU A 109 17.54 26.52 25.30
N GLY A 110 17.04 26.82 24.10
CA GLY A 110 16.45 28.12 23.72
C GLY A 110 14.95 28.03 23.43
N ASN A 111 14.45 28.92 22.58
CA ASN A 111 13.05 28.94 22.14
C ASN A 111 12.83 28.03 20.92
N VAL A 112 11.62 27.52 20.79
CA VAL A 112 11.19 26.70 19.66
C VAL A 112 10.02 27.38 18.94
N GLN A 113 10.14 27.53 17.63
CA GLN A 113 9.07 27.98 16.75
C GLN A 113 8.86 26.96 15.64
N VAL A 114 7.65 26.43 15.52
CA VAL A 114 7.32 25.42 14.51
C VAL A 114 5.97 25.74 13.85
N ALA A 115 5.76 25.30 12.62
CA ALA A 115 4.44 25.42 11.99
C ALA A 115 3.50 24.36 12.55
N HIS A 116 3.91 23.09 12.55
CA HIS A 116 3.16 21.97 13.10
C HIS A 116 4.09 21.06 13.90
N ALA A 117 3.59 20.44 14.96
CA ALA A 117 4.27 19.42 15.76
C ALA A 117 3.31 18.25 15.99
N VAL A 118 3.63 17.06 15.48
CA VAL A 118 2.87 15.83 15.70
C VAL A 118 3.85 14.79 16.24
N VAL A 119 3.82 14.56 17.55
CA VAL A 119 4.84 13.80 18.28
C VAL A 119 4.18 12.80 19.21
N GLY A 120 4.86 11.69 19.50
CA GLY A 120 4.38 10.70 20.46
C GLY A 120 5.46 9.77 21.02
N GLY A 121 5.27 9.35 22.27
CA GLY A 121 6.12 8.40 23.01
C GLY A 121 7.56 8.81 23.34
N GLN A 122 8.00 10.04 22.99
CA GLN A 122 9.35 10.54 23.26
C GLN A 122 9.39 11.79 24.15
N LEU A 123 10.51 12.04 24.82
CA LEU A 123 10.75 13.31 25.54
C LEU A 123 11.01 14.49 24.59
N LEU A 124 10.23 15.55 24.74
CA LEU A 124 10.47 16.88 24.20
C LEU A 124 10.71 17.88 25.34
N HIS A 125 11.92 18.42 25.44
CA HIS A 125 12.27 19.45 26.42
C HIS A 125 12.60 20.78 25.78
N VAL A 126 11.90 21.84 26.17
CA VAL A 126 12.13 23.22 25.74
C VAL A 126 12.38 24.11 26.94
N GLN A 127 13.60 24.61 27.08
CA GLN A 127 13.96 25.51 28.19
C GLN A 127 13.40 26.93 27.99
N GLY A 128 13.27 27.38 26.75
CA GLY A 128 12.61 28.65 26.39
C GLY A 128 11.10 28.51 26.18
N ALA A 129 10.52 29.38 25.35
CA ALA A 129 9.13 29.31 24.96
C ALA A 129 8.94 28.39 23.74
N LEU A 130 7.83 27.65 23.70
CA LEU A 130 7.38 26.85 22.56
C LEU A 130 6.21 27.56 21.86
N GLN A 131 6.38 27.85 20.57
CA GLN A 131 5.34 28.46 19.73
C GLN A 131 5.01 27.55 18.55
N VAL A 132 3.74 27.13 18.45
CA VAL A 132 3.21 26.28 17.39
C VAL A 132 2.12 27.03 16.63
N HIS A 133 2.33 27.31 15.34
CA HIS A 133 1.39 28.14 14.57
C HIS A 133 0.13 27.38 14.11
N GLY A 134 0.22 26.05 14.04
CA GLY A 134 -0.80 25.14 13.57
C GLY A 134 -1.23 24.16 14.65
N LEU A 135 -0.93 22.89 14.43
CA LEU A 135 -1.30 21.78 15.32
C LEU A 135 -0.10 21.39 16.18
N LEU A 136 -0.32 21.29 17.49
CA LEU A 136 0.52 20.56 18.45
C LEU A 136 -0.24 19.30 18.86
N TRP A 137 0.22 18.12 18.46
CA TRP A 137 -0.34 16.85 18.92
C TRP A 137 0.73 16.08 19.68
N GLY A 138 0.49 15.82 20.96
CA GLY A 138 1.27 14.90 21.79
C GLY A 138 0.46 13.64 22.09
N ASP A 139 1.02 12.49 21.76
CA ASP A 139 0.29 11.22 21.71
C ASP A 139 1.03 10.07 22.41
N GLY A 140 0.35 9.32 23.27
CA GLY A 140 0.84 8.06 23.85
C GLY A 140 1.84 8.15 25.00
N GLU A 141 1.80 7.16 25.90
CA GLU A 141 2.86 6.88 26.88
C GLU A 141 3.98 5.99 26.28
N PRO A 142 5.26 6.19 26.65
CA PRO A 142 5.77 7.08 27.70
C PRO A 142 6.23 8.47 27.18
N GLY A 143 5.40 9.18 26.42
CA GLY A 143 5.71 10.52 25.91
C GLY A 143 5.59 11.63 26.95
N GLU A 144 6.49 12.63 26.88
CA GLU A 144 6.45 13.82 27.75
C GLU A 144 6.87 15.09 26.99
N LEU A 145 6.08 16.15 27.15
CA LEU A 145 6.45 17.51 26.75
C LEU A 145 6.68 18.40 27.97
N ARG A 146 7.88 18.99 28.05
CA ARG A 146 8.27 19.91 29.12
C ARG A 146 8.68 21.27 28.57
N VAL A 147 8.01 22.33 29.01
CA VAL A 147 8.27 23.70 28.54
C VAL A 147 8.41 24.67 29.71
N ASN A 148 9.58 25.29 29.83
CA ASN A 148 9.86 26.19 30.96
C ASN A 148 9.50 27.65 30.69
N GLY A 149 9.62 28.13 29.45
CA GLY A 149 9.38 29.53 29.07
C GLY A 149 7.94 29.87 28.67
N GLY A 150 7.04 28.87 28.63
CA GLY A 150 5.63 29.00 28.26
C GLY A 150 5.29 28.37 26.90
N LEU A 151 4.04 27.92 26.77
CA LEU A 151 3.49 27.27 25.58
C LEU A 151 2.48 28.20 24.91
N SER A 152 2.63 28.40 23.60
CA SER A 152 1.60 29.03 22.77
C SER A 152 1.33 28.17 21.54
N ALA A 153 0.07 27.84 21.30
CA ALA A 153 -0.35 27.05 20.16
C ALA A 153 -1.70 27.52 19.60
N ARG A 154 -1.93 27.35 18.30
CA ARG A 154 -3.28 27.55 17.75
C ARG A 154 -4.19 26.40 18.16
N VAL A 155 -3.82 25.16 17.83
CA VAL A 155 -4.53 23.96 18.25
C VAL A 155 -3.55 23.07 19.02
N ALA A 156 -3.92 22.62 20.20
CA ALA A 156 -3.20 21.58 20.94
C ALA A 156 -4.11 20.38 21.20
N LEU A 157 -3.59 19.17 20.97
CA LEU A 157 -4.23 17.89 21.17
C LEU A 157 -3.29 17.02 22.03
N PHE A 158 -3.78 16.53 23.17
CA PHE A 158 -3.05 15.61 24.03
C PHE A 158 -3.89 14.37 24.31
N THR A 159 -3.41 13.21 23.86
CA THR A 159 -4.09 11.92 23.85
C THR A 159 -3.30 10.85 24.60
N GLU A 160 -3.96 9.76 25.02
CA GLU A 160 -3.34 8.56 25.61
C GLU A 160 -2.30 8.85 26.73
N ALA A 161 -2.68 9.66 27.71
CA ALA A 161 -1.86 9.99 28.89
C ALA A 161 -0.49 10.66 28.60
N TYR A 162 -0.31 11.28 27.42
CA TYR A 162 0.89 12.05 27.10
C TYR A 162 1.19 13.16 28.14
N ALA A 163 2.31 13.04 28.86
CA ALA A 163 2.59 13.87 30.03
C ALA A 163 2.97 15.31 29.65
N LEU A 164 2.37 16.31 30.30
CA LEU A 164 2.68 17.73 30.06
C LEU A 164 3.14 18.46 31.33
N HIS A 165 4.32 19.08 31.25
CA HIS A 165 4.91 19.88 32.32
C HIS A 165 5.23 21.31 31.87
N LEU A 166 4.39 22.26 32.28
CA LEU A 166 4.55 23.68 31.95
C LEU A 166 4.96 24.47 33.20
N ALA A 167 6.11 25.17 33.15
CA ALA A 167 6.50 26.11 34.19
C ALA A 167 6.15 27.58 33.86
N GLY A 168 5.99 27.88 32.57
CA GLY A 168 5.52 29.17 32.06
C GLY A 168 4.01 29.21 31.83
N GLY A 169 3.50 30.31 31.26
CA GLY A 169 2.08 30.42 30.90
C GLY A 169 1.70 29.53 29.70
N GLU A 170 0.42 29.16 29.64
CA GLU A 170 -0.20 28.39 28.56
C GLU A 170 -1.20 29.31 27.82
N ASP A 171 -0.99 29.51 26.52
CA ASP A 171 -1.83 30.33 25.63
C ASP A 171 -2.18 29.53 24.37
N VAL A 172 -3.23 28.71 24.49
CA VAL A 172 -3.72 27.84 23.41
C VAL A 172 -5.09 28.31 22.96
N GLU A 173 -5.28 28.53 21.66
CA GLU A 173 -6.58 28.99 21.12
C GLU A 173 -7.65 27.88 21.17
N PHE A 174 -7.29 26.65 20.78
CA PHE A 174 -8.16 25.46 20.86
C PHE A 174 -7.41 24.29 21.51
N LEU A 175 -7.85 23.87 22.70
CA LEU A 175 -7.20 22.81 23.49
C LEU A 175 -8.11 21.59 23.59
N LEU A 176 -7.65 20.46 23.05
CA LEU A 176 -8.21 19.12 23.25
C LEU A 176 -7.25 18.35 24.17
N ASP A 177 -7.66 18.01 25.38
CA ASP A 177 -6.75 17.44 26.39
C ASP A 177 -7.47 16.36 27.20
N GLU A 178 -7.16 15.09 26.91
CA GLU A 178 -7.71 13.93 27.61
C GLU A 178 -6.94 13.58 28.90
N VAL A 179 -5.82 14.26 29.15
CA VAL A 179 -4.82 13.84 30.14
C VAL A 179 -4.97 14.60 31.45
N ARG A 180 -5.14 15.93 31.37
CA ARG A 180 -5.01 16.80 32.55
C ARG A 180 -6.34 17.32 33.11
N GLY A 181 -7.43 17.23 32.33
CA GLY A 181 -8.73 17.81 32.71
C GLY A 181 -8.66 19.29 33.09
N VAL A 182 -7.82 20.07 32.38
CA VAL A 182 -7.56 21.49 32.68
C VAL A 182 -8.78 22.34 32.32
N PRO A 183 -9.17 23.34 33.14
CA PRO A 183 -10.20 24.32 32.79
C PRO A 183 -9.82 25.14 31.55
N SER A 184 -10.32 24.70 30.40
CA SER A 184 -10.38 25.47 29.15
C SER A 184 -11.86 25.75 28.88
N LEU A 185 -12.18 26.89 28.26
CA LEU A 185 -13.54 27.43 28.09
C LEU A 185 -14.54 26.49 27.38
N VAL A 186 -14.05 25.36 26.86
CA VAL A 186 -14.72 24.13 26.45
C VAL A 186 -13.68 23.02 26.63
N GLU A 187 -13.95 21.99 27.42
CA GLU A 187 -13.21 20.73 27.30
C GLU A 187 -13.64 20.10 25.96
N PHE A 188 -12.78 20.18 24.94
CA PHE A 188 -13.13 19.79 23.58
C PHE A 188 -13.20 18.26 23.48
N SER A 189 -14.42 17.73 23.43
CA SER A 189 -14.76 16.33 23.21
C SER A 189 -14.64 15.89 21.74
N SER A 190 -14.92 14.61 21.46
CA SER A 190 -15.04 14.05 20.11
C SER A 190 -15.95 14.87 19.17
N GLU A 191 -16.96 15.55 19.72
CA GLU A 191 -17.84 16.46 18.97
C GLU A 191 -17.10 17.71 18.50
N ALA A 192 -16.30 18.28 19.39
CA ALA A 192 -15.58 19.50 19.13
C ALA A 192 -14.38 19.23 18.20
N ALA A 193 -13.74 18.06 18.31
CA ALA A 193 -12.80 17.52 17.34
C ALA A 193 -13.38 17.52 15.91
N GLY A 194 -14.64 17.10 15.74
CA GLY A 194 -15.41 17.17 14.49
C GLY A 194 -15.54 18.57 13.86
N LEU A 195 -15.40 19.63 14.67
CA LEU A 195 -15.43 21.02 14.20
C LEU A 195 -14.04 21.62 13.99
N VAL A 196 -13.01 21.10 14.67
CA VAL A 196 -11.63 21.60 14.60
C VAL A 196 -10.86 20.96 13.45
N PHE A 197 -11.02 19.66 13.22
CA PHE A 197 -10.32 18.91 12.19
C PHE A 197 -11.12 18.84 10.88
N ALA A 198 -10.42 18.71 9.76
CA ALA A 198 -11.09 18.43 8.50
C ALA A 198 -11.53 16.96 8.42
N PRO A 199 -12.68 16.64 7.78
CA PRO A 199 -13.24 15.28 7.75
C PRO A 199 -12.34 14.17 7.18
N GLY A 200 -11.30 14.50 6.41
CA GLY A 200 -10.40 13.51 5.80
C GLY A 200 -9.37 12.89 6.74
N PHE A 201 -9.26 13.40 7.97
CA PHE A 201 -8.25 12.99 8.96
C PHE A 201 -8.81 12.09 10.07
N PHE A 202 -10.08 11.74 10.01
CA PHE A 202 -10.67 10.78 10.94
C PHE A 202 -10.33 9.35 10.52
N ASN A 203 -10.20 8.47 11.50
CA ASN A 203 -9.98 7.04 11.30
C ASN A 203 -11.34 6.36 11.08
N GLY A 204 -11.60 5.86 9.87
CA GLY A 204 -12.84 5.12 9.57
C GLY A 204 -14.14 5.87 9.91
N ILE A 205 -15.17 5.11 10.32
CA ILE A 205 -16.45 5.61 10.82
C ILE A 205 -16.55 5.37 12.34
N ASP A 206 -15.86 6.21 13.11
CA ASP A 206 -15.76 6.14 14.57
C ASP A 206 -16.87 6.95 15.28
N ASP A 207 -17.46 6.43 16.36
CA ASP A 207 -18.55 7.09 17.09
C ASP A 207 -18.09 8.12 18.14
N GLY A 208 -16.81 8.10 18.49
CA GLY A 208 -16.10 8.99 19.38
C GLY A 208 -16.10 8.57 20.85
N GLU A 209 -16.54 7.36 21.19
CA GLU A 209 -16.62 6.88 22.58
C GLU A 209 -15.31 6.27 23.10
N ASP A 210 -14.42 5.78 22.22
CA ASP A 210 -13.11 5.21 22.59
C ASP A 210 -12.00 6.26 22.84
N GLY A 211 -12.30 7.54 22.61
CA GLY A 211 -11.40 8.67 22.84
C GLY A 211 -10.91 9.34 21.56
N LEU A 212 -10.20 10.46 21.73
CA LEU A 212 -9.71 11.30 20.64
C LEU A 212 -8.54 10.68 19.89
N ALA A 213 -7.80 9.75 20.51
CA ALA A 213 -6.68 9.06 19.85
C ALA A 213 -7.18 8.19 18.69
N GLU A 214 -8.13 7.29 18.98
CA GLU A 214 -8.73 6.36 18.02
C GLU A 214 -9.52 7.08 16.92
N LEU A 215 -10.11 8.23 17.27
CA LEU A 215 -10.90 9.05 16.36
C LEU A 215 -10.12 9.55 15.12
N PHE A 216 -8.78 9.67 15.20
CA PHE A 216 -7.95 10.26 14.14
C PHE A 216 -7.01 9.26 13.47
N ASP A 217 -6.91 9.34 12.14
CA ASP A 217 -5.86 8.66 11.39
C ASP A 217 -4.56 9.45 11.52
N ARG A 218 -3.76 9.06 12.51
CA ARG A 218 -2.50 9.72 12.86
C ARG A 218 -1.53 9.78 11.69
N ASP A 219 -1.43 8.71 10.91
CA ASP A 219 -0.52 8.64 9.76
C ASP A 219 -0.91 9.63 8.66
N ARG A 220 -2.21 9.78 8.38
CA ARG A 220 -2.69 10.82 7.45
C ARG A 220 -2.41 12.22 7.97
N VAL A 221 -2.55 12.45 9.27
CA VAL A 221 -2.24 13.75 9.88
C VAL A 221 -0.75 14.06 9.75
N VAL A 222 0.14 13.09 10.02
CA VAL A 222 1.59 13.21 9.84
C VAL A 222 1.93 13.51 8.38
N ALA A 223 1.35 12.76 7.43
CA ALA A 223 1.58 12.96 6.00
C ALA A 223 1.17 14.37 5.53
N ALA A 224 0.02 14.87 5.99
CA ALA A 224 -0.46 16.20 5.64
C ALA A 224 0.42 17.32 6.21
N VAL A 225 0.84 17.24 7.47
CA VAL A 225 1.73 18.28 8.01
C VAL A 225 3.11 18.27 7.33
N CYS A 226 3.61 17.09 6.95
CA CYS A 226 4.84 16.95 6.17
C CYS A 226 4.72 17.54 4.76
N SER A 227 3.54 17.46 4.12
CA SER A 227 3.29 18.10 2.81
C SER A 227 3.02 19.61 2.90
N GLY A 228 2.96 20.16 4.11
CA GLY A 228 2.64 21.57 4.38
C GLY A 228 1.14 21.88 4.37
N GLU A 229 0.29 20.84 4.39
CA GLU A 229 -1.15 20.96 4.56
C GLU A 229 -1.52 21.08 6.05
N SER A 230 -2.62 21.77 6.34
CA SER A 230 -3.12 21.94 7.71
C SER A 230 -4.27 20.96 7.96
N PRO A 231 -4.14 20.00 8.89
CA PRO A 231 -5.21 19.04 9.20
C PRO A 231 -6.41 19.70 9.92
N VAL A 232 -6.16 20.86 10.53
CA VAL A 232 -7.13 21.64 11.28
C VAL A 232 -7.67 22.81 10.46
N ARG A 233 -8.96 23.12 10.68
CA ARG A 233 -9.70 24.23 10.06
C ARG A 233 -9.17 25.60 10.51
N SER A 234 -9.64 26.66 9.85
CA SER A 234 -9.25 28.03 10.20
C SER A 234 -9.91 28.48 11.51
N SER A 235 -9.22 29.26 12.33
CA SER A 235 -9.79 29.79 13.58
C SER A 235 -11.10 30.55 13.34
N SER A 236 -11.21 31.26 12.22
CA SER A 236 -12.45 31.97 11.87
C SER A 236 -13.62 31.02 11.65
N ASP A 237 -13.39 29.89 10.99
CA ASP A 237 -14.46 28.91 10.74
C ASP A 237 -14.87 28.21 12.04
N ILE A 238 -13.91 27.87 12.89
CA ILE A 238 -14.16 27.23 14.19
C ILE A 238 -14.95 28.18 15.11
N HIS A 239 -14.54 29.45 15.26
CA HIS A 239 -15.27 30.44 16.07
C HIS A 239 -16.67 30.75 15.53
N ASN A 240 -16.85 30.72 14.21
CA ASN A 240 -18.17 30.90 13.60
C ASN A 240 -19.11 29.73 13.89
N ASP A 241 -18.59 28.49 13.87
CA ASP A 241 -19.37 27.28 14.14
C ASP A 241 -19.56 27.04 15.64
N LEU A 242 -18.62 27.50 16.50
CA LEU A 242 -18.62 27.29 17.95
C LEU A 242 -18.44 28.60 18.74
N PRO A 243 -19.36 29.57 18.63
CA PRO A 243 -19.36 30.75 19.49
C PRO A 243 -19.55 30.36 20.97
N LEU A 244 -18.73 30.94 21.86
CA LEU A 244 -18.77 30.67 23.30
C LEU A 244 -19.20 31.90 24.10
N ALA A 245 -20.12 31.72 25.04
CA ALA A 245 -20.51 32.75 26.01
C ALA A 245 -19.56 32.74 27.23
N SER A 246 -18.28 33.08 27.02
CA SER A 246 -17.24 33.04 28.07
C SER A 246 -17.47 34.00 29.23
N ASP A 247 -18.34 35.00 29.06
CA ASP A 247 -18.75 35.98 30.08
C ASP A 247 -19.96 35.53 30.92
N LEU A 248 -20.56 34.37 30.64
CA LEU A 248 -21.80 33.92 31.28
C LEU A 248 -21.62 33.54 32.76
N PHE A 249 -20.51 32.88 33.07
CA PHE A 249 -20.17 32.42 34.42
C PHE A 249 -18.92 33.16 34.92
N ALA A 250 -18.90 33.52 36.21
CA ALA A 250 -17.76 34.23 36.80
C ALA A 250 -16.58 33.30 37.12
N ASP A 251 -16.90 32.06 37.48
CA ASP A 251 -15.99 30.94 37.74
C ASP A 251 -16.75 29.63 37.47
N GLU A 252 -16.10 28.48 37.68
CA GLU A 252 -16.68 27.15 37.41
C GLU A 252 -17.14 26.43 38.68
N VAL A 253 -17.10 27.11 39.82
CA VAL A 253 -17.43 26.50 41.11
C VAL A 253 -18.94 26.27 41.22
N ILE A 254 -19.35 25.17 41.86
CA ILE A 254 -20.76 24.96 42.21
C ILE A 254 -21.17 26.05 43.21
N SER A 255 -21.94 27.03 42.74
CA SER A 255 -22.33 28.21 43.53
C SER A 255 -23.74 28.64 43.19
N VAL A 256 -24.40 29.36 44.13
CA VAL A 256 -25.72 29.96 43.87
C VAL A 256 -25.70 30.86 42.64
N ALA A 257 -24.63 31.65 42.47
CA ALA A 257 -24.49 32.56 41.34
C ALA A 257 -24.46 31.81 40.01
N ASN A 258 -23.69 30.72 39.91
CA ASN A 258 -23.58 29.95 38.67
C ASN A 258 -24.83 29.11 38.39
N ILE A 259 -25.50 28.56 39.41
CA ILE A 259 -26.80 27.88 39.21
C ILE A 259 -27.85 28.87 38.68
N LEU A 260 -27.93 30.06 39.27
CA LEU A 260 -28.84 31.10 38.80
C LEU A 260 -28.48 31.60 37.39
N ALA A 261 -27.19 31.68 37.04
CA ALA A 261 -26.75 32.01 35.69
C ALA A 261 -27.19 30.95 34.68
N ALA A 262 -27.08 29.66 35.01
CA ALA A 262 -27.50 28.55 34.14
C ALA A 262 -29.02 28.55 33.89
N VAL A 263 -29.85 28.57 34.95
CA VAL A 263 -31.32 28.46 34.82
C VAL A 263 -32.00 29.71 34.25
N ASN A 264 -31.34 30.87 34.34
CA ASN A 264 -31.82 32.13 33.76
C ASN A 264 -31.17 32.48 32.42
N SER A 265 -30.36 31.57 31.86
CA SER A 265 -29.73 31.75 30.57
C SER A 265 -30.70 31.57 29.39
N ASP A 266 -30.27 31.99 28.20
CA ASP A 266 -30.98 31.78 26.94
C ASP A 266 -30.99 30.31 26.48
N ALA A 267 -30.35 29.39 27.22
CA ALA A 267 -30.47 27.95 27.00
C ALA A 267 -31.90 27.44 27.34
N LEU A 268 -32.63 28.16 28.22
CA LEU A 268 -34.07 27.98 28.38
C LEU A 268 -34.79 29.10 27.65
N ALA A 269 -35.76 28.74 26.80
CA ALA A 269 -36.61 29.77 26.20
C ALA A 269 -37.33 30.59 27.30
N PRO A 270 -37.66 31.87 27.08
CA PRO A 270 -38.31 32.71 28.09
C PRO A 270 -39.63 32.13 28.63
N GLU A 271 -40.35 31.40 27.78
CA GLU A 271 -41.64 30.76 28.05
C GLU A 271 -41.49 29.39 28.74
N GLU A 272 -40.29 28.83 28.77
CA GLU A 272 -39.99 27.51 29.33
C GLU A 272 -39.49 27.62 30.77
N HIS A 273 -39.93 26.67 31.60
CA HIS A 273 -39.55 26.60 33.00
C HIS A 273 -38.61 25.43 33.32
N HIS A 274 -38.41 24.52 32.35
CA HIS A 274 -37.60 23.33 32.53
C HIS A 274 -37.12 22.81 31.16
N VAL A 275 -35.83 22.49 31.06
CA VAL A 275 -35.21 21.82 29.90
C VAL A 275 -34.46 20.57 30.36
N ARG A 276 -34.44 19.54 29.51
CA ARG A 276 -33.68 18.30 29.68
C ARG A 276 -32.81 18.10 28.45
N ASP A 277 -31.57 17.71 28.68
CA ASP A 277 -30.62 17.38 27.62
C ASP A 277 -29.52 16.48 28.19
N TRP A 278 -28.57 16.08 27.36
CA TRP A 278 -27.50 15.17 27.75
C TRP A 278 -26.18 15.44 27.02
N PHE A 279 -25.09 14.89 27.56
CA PHE A 279 -23.78 14.82 26.93
C PHE A 279 -23.08 13.55 27.45
N GLY A 280 -22.46 12.77 26.56
CA GLY A 280 -21.96 11.42 26.89
C GLY A 280 -22.99 10.61 27.69
N GLN A 281 -22.57 10.06 28.83
CA GLN A 281 -23.42 9.31 29.77
C GLN A 281 -24.15 10.18 30.82
N THR A 282 -24.05 11.50 30.73
CA THR A 282 -24.64 12.44 31.70
C THR A 282 -25.91 13.06 31.16
N HIS A 283 -27.04 12.80 31.83
CA HIS A 283 -28.28 13.53 31.61
C HIS A 283 -28.37 14.69 32.60
N PHE A 284 -28.81 15.87 32.16
CA PHE A 284 -29.07 16.99 33.04
C PHE A 284 -30.44 17.62 32.80
N SER A 285 -30.93 18.31 33.82
CA SER A 285 -32.10 19.17 33.70
C SER A 285 -31.89 20.48 34.44
N LEU A 286 -32.27 21.57 33.79
CA LEU A 286 -32.29 22.91 34.36
C LEU A 286 -33.74 23.27 34.62
N CYS A 287 -34.04 23.77 35.81
CA CYS A 287 -35.38 24.21 36.15
C CYS A 287 -35.34 25.62 36.75
N ARG A 288 -36.07 26.53 36.10
CA ARG A 288 -36.32 27.88 36.59
C ARG A 288 -37.50 27.84 37.54
N ARG A 289 -37.39 28.58 38.64
CA ARG A 289 -38.42 28.62 39.69
C ARG A 289 -39.78 28.99 39.12
N HIS A 290 -40.76 28.12 39.33
CA HIS A 290 -42.13 28.28 38.87
C HIS A 290 -43.11 27.47 39.74
N VAL A 291 -44.40 27.64 39.49
CA VAL A 291 -45.44 26.77 40.05
C VAL A 291 -46.03 26.00 38.87
N ASP A 292 -46.02 24.68 38.94
CA ASP A 292 -46.54 23.83 37.87
C ASP A 292 -48.07 23.93 37.75
N GLY A 293 -48.65 23.24 36.75
CA GLY A 293 -50.10 23.20 36.52
C GLY A 293 -50.89 22.55 37.67
N ASP A 294 -50.22 21.80 38.55
CA ASP A 294 -50.80 21.11 39.69
C ASP A 294 -50.68 21.92 41.01
N GLY A 295 -50.04 23.10 40.95
CA GLY A 295 -49.87 24.00 42.10
C GLY A 295 -48.65 23.68 42.97
N ASN A 296 -47.75 22.81 42.51
CA ASN A 296 -46.52 22.49 43.24
C ASN A 296 -45.44 23.53 42.94
N PRO A 297 -44.78 24.09 43.98
CA PRO A 297 -43.65 24.99 43.78
C PRO A 297 -42.40 24.21 43.39
N HIS A 298 -41.71 24.68 42.36
CA HIS A 298 -40.39 24.22 41.94
C HIS A 298 -39.38 25.34 42.17
N ASP A 299 -38.29 25.08 42.89
CA ASP A 299 -37.18 26.02 43.08
C ASP A 299 -36.21 26.01 41.89
N ASP A 300 -35.37 27.05 41.81
CA ASP A 300 -34.25 27.09 40.86
C ASP A 300 -33.29 25.93 41.16
N ARG A 301 -33.14 25.01 40.21
CA ARG A 301 -32.35 23.79 40.42
C ARG A 301 -31.68 23.27 39.15
N VAL A 302 -30.57 22.57 39.38
CA VAL A 302 -29.91 21.70 38.41
C VAL A 302 -29.94 20.28 38.94
N TYR A 303 -30.36 19.35 38.10
CA TYR A 303 -30.34 17.92 38.38
C TYR A 303 -29.47 17.25 37.33
N MET A 304 -28.58 16.35 37.76
CA MET A 304 -27.67 15.64 36.87
C MET A 304 -27.67 14.17 37.24
N THR A 305 -27.61 13.29 36.25
CA THR A 305 -27.53 11.85 36.40
C THR A 305 -26.36 11.36 35.57
N VAL A 306 -25.37 10.76 36.22
CA VAL A 306 -24.36 9.91 35.57
C VAL A 306 -24.93 8.50 35.62
N TRP A 307 -25.34 7.98 34.46
CA TRP A 307 -26.24 6.83 34.36
C TRP A 307 -25.86 5.67 35.29
N LYS A 308 -26.87 5.22 36.07
CA LYS A 308 -26.77 4.11 37.04
C LYS A 308 -25.52 4.11 37.94
N THR A 309 -24.90 5.27 38.11
CA THR A 309 -23.72 5.46 38.95
C THR A 309 -24.06 6.48 40.03
N TRP A 310 -24.47 7.69 39.64
CA TRP A 310 -24.74 8.79 40.56
C TRP A 310 -25.89 9.69 40.09
N ASP A 311 -26.76 10.09 41.01
CA ASP A 311 -27.61 11.27 40.81
C ASP A 311 -27.15 12.42 41.70
N PHE A 312 -27.23 13.62 41.17
CA PHE A 312 -26.90 14.87 41.84
C PHE A 312 -28.06 15.86 41.76
N TYR A 313 -28.36 16.48 42.89
CA TYR A 313 -29.38 17.52 43.01
C TYR A 313 -28.77 18.79 43.59
N MET A 314 -28.90 19.89 42.87
CA MET A 314 -28.42 21.21 43.28
C MET A 314 -29.56 22.21 43.26
N GLY A 315 -30.02 22.64 44.43
CA GLY A 315 -31.15 23.56 44.58
C GLY A 315 -30.76 24.87 45.27
N VAL A 316 -31.35 25.98 44.83
CA VAL A 316 -31.28 27.28 45.50
C VAL A 316 -32.52 27.46 46.36
N VAL A 317 -32.38 27.25 47.67
CA VAL A 317 -33.48 27.36 48.63
C VAL A 317 -33.51 28.78 49.21
N GLN A 318 -34.69 29.38 49.25
CA GLN A 318 -34.90 30.71 49.85
C GLN A 318 -35.37 30.60 51.31
N GLU A 319 -34.50 30.94 52.27
CA GLU A 319 -34.84 31.00 53.69
C GLU A 319 -35.03 32.47 54.18
N PRO A 320 -35.92 32.74 55.15
CA PRO A 320 -36.01 34.06 55.76
C PRO A 320 -34.74 34.36 56.57
N ALA A 321 -34.03 35.46 56.27
CA ALA A 321 -32.77 35.79 56.93
C ALA A 321 -32.95 36.04 58.45
N PRO A 322 -31.99 35.61 59.30
CA PRO A 322 -32.04 35.87 60.74
C PRO A 322 -31.90 37.37 61.06
N PRO A 323 -32.60 37.90 62.09
CA PRO A 323 -32.66 39.34 62.35
C PRO A 323 -31.30 39.91 62.79
N THR A 324 -30.79 40.88 62.01
CA THR A 324 -29.58 41.63 62.34
C THR A 324 -29.80 42.60 63.51
N ARG A 325 -29.04 42.45 64.61
CA ARG A 325 -29.04 43.41 65.74
C ARG A 325 -28.39 44.73 65.31
N ARG A 326 -29.16 45.82 65.27
CA ARG A 326 -28.64 47.19 65.09
C ARG A 326 -28.21 47.82 66.43
N PRO A 327 -27.06 48.51 66.53
CA PRO A 327 -26.72 49.35 67.68
C PRO A 327 -27.45 50.70 67.59
N GLY A 328 -27.95 51.17 68.74
CA GLY A 328 -28.83 52.33 68.82
C GLY A 328 -28.15 53.67 68.54
N ARG A 329 -28.94 54.63 68.02
CA ARG A 329 -28.77 56.06 68.29
C ARG A 329 -30.07 56.85 68.04
N VAL A 330 -30.53 57.45 69.15
CA VAL A 330 -31.14 58.78 69.37
C VAL A 330 -32.18 59.33 68.39
N ALA A 331 -33.31 59.71 68.99
CA ALA A 331 -34.51 60.28 68.41
C ALA A 331 -34.34 61.66 67.74
N GLY A 332 -35.05 61.83 66.61
CA GLY A 332 -35.45 63.11 66.04
C GLY A 332 -36.80 62.94 65.31
N LYS A 333 -37.84 63.63 65.78
CA LYS A 333 -39.22 63.59 65.24
C LYS A 333 -39.28 64.18 63.82
N LEU A 334 -39.97 63.53 62.87
CA LEU A 334 -41.04 64.11 62.03
C LEU A 334 -41.65 63.11 61.02
N GLN A 335 -42.99 63.05 61.06
CA GLN A 335 -44.01 62.67 60.05
C GLN A 335 -43.92 61.35 59.25
N ARG A 336 -44.98 60.54 59.43
CA ARG A 336 -45.34 59.29 58.73
C ARG A 336 -45.82 59.53 57.29
N PRO A 337 -45.52 58.60 56.37
CA PRO A 337 -46.50 57.98 55.48
C PRO A 337 -46.68 56.47 55.79
N ALA A 338 -47.63 55.83 55.09
CA ALA A 338 -48.20 54.48 55.28
C ALA A 338 -47.20 53.32 55.53
N PRO A 339 -47.63 52.19 56.16
CA PRO A 339 -46.75 51.06 56.44
C PRO A 339 -46.38 50.34 55.13
N VAL A 340 -45.17 50.61 54.63
CA VAL A 340 -44.45 49.67 53.77
C VAL A 340 -44.01 48.53 54.67
N VAL A 341 -44.56 47.33 54.46
CA VAL A 341 -44.02 46.10 55.06
C VAL A 341 -42.57 46.01 54.57
N PRO A 342 -41.55 46.02 55.45
CA PRO A 342 -40.18 45.77 55.01
C PRO A 342 -40.15 44.35 54.43
N ALA A 343 -39.71 44.20 53.18
CA ALA A 343 -39.37 42.89 52.65
C ALA A 343 -38.40 42.23 53.63
N VAL A 344 -38.78 41.07 54.16
CA VAL A 344 -37.86 40.25 54.96
C VAL A 344 -36.70 39.93 54.03
N PRO A 345 -35.43 40.21 54.40
CA PRO A 345 -34.31 39.78 53.58
C PRO A 345 -34.38 38.26 53.47
N VAL A 346 -34.44 37.75 52.25
CA VAL A 346 -34.37 36.31 51.98
C VAL A 346 -32.90 36.00 51.73
N ALA A 347 -32.38 34.97 52.40
CA ALA A 347 -31.04 34.47 52.13
C ALA A 347 -31.17 33.24 51.22
N GLU A 348 -30.47 33.26 50.10
CA GLU A 348 -30.35 32.11 49.20
C GLU A 348 -29.30 31.16 49.76
N ARG A 349 -29.66 29.88 49.92
CA ARG A 349 -28.77 28.83 50.39
C ARG A 349 -28.69 27.72 49.34
N LEU A 350 -27.46 27.32 49.02
CA LEU A 350 -27.18 26.17 48.18
C LEU A 350 -27.44 24.87 48.93
N SER A 351 -28.18 23.95 48.31
CA SER A 351 -28.35 22.57 48.75
C SER A 351 -27.80 21.63 47.69
N VAL A 352 -26.75 20.87 48.02
CA VAL A 352 -26.17 19.84 47.14
C VAL A 352 -26.38 18.47 47.76
N LEU A 353 -27.12 17.61 47.05
CA LEU A 353 -27.41 16.24 47.45
C LEU A 353 -26.93 15.28 46.37
N TYR A 354 -26.57 14.07 46.77
CA TYR A 354 -26.21 12.98 45.86
C TYR A 354 -26.80 11.64 46.31
N ARG A 355 -26.94 10.69 45.40
CA ARG A 355 -27.23 9.28 45.73
C ARG A 355 -26.50 8.32 44.78
N PRO A 356 -25.88 7.24 45.30
CA PRO A 356 -25.33 6.16 44.49
C PRO A 356 -26.42 5.26 43.93
N TYR A 357 -26.07 4.50 42.92
CA TYR A 357 -26.83 3.36 42.42
C TYR A 357 -26.16 2.04 42.80
N ASP A 358 -26.98 1.00 42.99
CA ASP A 358 -26.55 -0.38 43.24
C ASP A 358 -27.40 -1.30 42.37
N ASP A 359 -26.79 -2.06 41.46
CA ASP A 359 -27.45 -2.89 40.44
C ASP A 359 -28.60 -2.17 39.70
N GLY A 360 -28.37 -0.92 39.29
CA GLY A 360 -29.36 -0.10 38.57
C GLY A 360 -30.50 0.46 39.43
N VAL A 361 -30.48 0.25 40.75
CA VAL A 361 -31.45 0.79 41.70
C VAL A 361 -30.86 2.00 42.44
N ALA A 362 -31.59 3.13 42.40
CA ALA A 362 -31.17 4.34 43.08
C ALA A 362 -31.27 4.23 44.61
N GLY A 363 -30.20 4.56 45.32
CA GLY A 363 -30.15 4.62 46.78
C GLY A 363 -30.82 5.85 47.41
N ASP A 364 -30.60 6.05 48.71
CA ASP A 364 -31.10 7.21 49.45
C ASP A 364 -30.27 8.47 49.19
N TRP A 365 -30.93 9.63 49.13
CA TRP A 365 -30.30 10.94 49.03
C TRP A 365 -29.48 11.30 50.28
N ARG A 366 -28.25 11.78 50.06
CA ARG A 366 -27.29 12.22 51.09
C ARG A 366 -26.75 13.60 50.75
N GLY A 367 -26.24 14.33 51.75
CA GLY A 367 -25.55 15.62 51.51
C GLY A 367 -24.15 15.38 50.95
N LEU A 368 -23.74 16.16 49.95
CA LEU A 368 -22.38 16.13 49.42
C LEU A 368 -21.50 17.10 50.24
N ASP A 369 -20.94 16.62 51.36
CA ASP A 369 -20.03 17.36 52.24
C ASP A 369 -18.60 16.81 52.18
N GLU A 370 -17.64 17.43 52.90
CA GLU A 370 -16.22 16.99 52.91
C GLU A 370 -16.01 15.53 53.36
N ALA A 371 -17.01 14.88 53.95
CA ALA A 371 -16.96 13.49 54.38
C ALA A 371 -17.61 12.52 53.38
N ALA A 372 -18.17 13.01 52.28
CA ALA A 372 -18.72 12.19 51.20
C ALA A 372 -17.62 11.50 50.39
N ASP A 373 -18.05 10.53 49.58
CA ASP A 373 -17.18 9.70 48.75
C ASP A 373 -16.33 10.57 47.78
N PRO A 374 -14.99 10.42 47.75
CA PRO A 374 -14.14 11.14 46.79
C PRO A 374 -14.58 10.95 45.34
N GLU A 375 -15.01 9.75 44.96
CA GLU A 375 -15.47 9.46 43.59
C GLU A 375 -16.77 10.22 43.27
N ALA A 376 -17.65 10.39 44.27
CA ALA A 376 -18.88 11.18 44.09
C ALA A 376 -18.58 12.68 43.95
N HIS A 377 -17.55 13.19 44.65
CA HIS A 377 -17.10 14.58 44.49
C HIS A 377 -16.53 14.83 43.11
N GLU A 378 -15.69 13.92 42.63
CA GLU A 378 -15.10 13.97 41.30
C GLU A 378 -16.18 13.92 40.20
N ALA A 379 -17.05 12.90 40.24
CA ALA A 379 -18.14 12.75 39.30
C ALA A 379 -19.12 13.94 39.31
N CYS A 380 -19.45 14.48 40.48
CA CYS A 380 -20.29 15.69 40.60
C CYS A 380 -19.63 16.90 39.95
N THR A 381 -18.32 17.07 40.18
CA THR A 381 -17.55 18.19 39.64
C THR A 381 -17.45 18.10 38.12
N GLN A 382 -17.17 16.92 37.59
CA GLN A 382 -17.10 16.68 36.14
C GLN A 382 -18.46 16.88 35.46
N ALA A 383 -19.53 16.29 36.00
CA ALA A 383 -20.88 16.49 35.47
C ALA A 383 -21.32 17.96 35.51
N TRP A 384 -20.99 18.70 36.58
CA TRP A 384 -21.28 20.13 36.67
C TRP A 384 -20.52 20.95 35.62
N ARG A 385 -19.24 20.64 35.38
CA ARG A 385 -18.44 21.27 34.33
C ARG A 385 -19.06 21.05 32.96
N GLY A 386 -19.46 19.82 32.64
CA GLY A 386 -20.14 19.51 31.38
C GLY A 386 -21.43 20.32 31.19
N VAL A 387 -22.22 20.54 32.25
CA VAL A 387 -23.41 21.41 32.19
C VAL A 387 -23.05 22.87 31.92
N ILE A 388 -22.03 23.41 32.60
CA ILE A 388 -21.55 24.79 32.36
C ILE A 388 -21.16 24.95 30.89
N ASP A 389 -20.41 24.00 30.35
CA ASP A 389 -19.87 24.01 29.01
C ASP A 389 -20.96 23.89 27.94
N TYR A 390 -21.90 22.95 28.14
CA TYR A 390 -23.10 22.84 27.31
C TYR A 390 -23.85 24.18 27.27
N VAL A 391 -24.10 24.81 28.44
CA VAL A 391 -24.84 26.07 28.52
C VAL A 391 -24.07 27.23 27.87
N ARG A 392 -22.74 27.31 28.05
CA ARG A 392 -21.88 28.32 27.38
C ARG A 392 -22.00 28.21 25.86
N ARG A 393 -21.96 26.99 25.32
CA ARG A 393 -22.12 26.71 23.88
C ARG A 393 -23.53 27.05 23.40
N ALA A 394 -24.57 26.61 24.11
CA ALA A 394 -25.96 26.88 23.75
C ALA A 394 -26.30 28.38 23.72
N VAL A 395 -25.86 29.13 24.74
CA VAL A 395 -26.03 30.59 24.80
C VAL A 395 -25.18 31.29 23.74
N GLY A 396 -23.95 30.81 23.50
CA GLY A 396 -23.10 31.31 22.43
C GLY A 396 -23.74 31.16 21.04
N GLN A 397 -24.29 29.98 20.75
CA GLN A 397 -25.09 29.72 19.54
C GLN A 397 -26.26 30.69 19.46
N SER A 398 -27.06 30.82 20.53
CA SER A 398 -28.21 31.73 20.58
C SER A 398 -27.83 33.18 20.27
N ARG A 399 -26.78 33.70 20.92
CA ARG A 399 -26.27 35.08 20.72
C ARG A 399 -25.76 35.31 19.29
N ALA A 400 -25.20 34.28 18.65
CA ALA A 400 -24.73 34.33 17.26
C ALA A 400 -25.84 34.01 16.22
N GLY A 401 -27.04 33.63 16.67
CA GLY A 401 -28.17 33.28 15.81
C GLY A 401 -28.14 31.86 15.25
N TYR A 402 -27.58 30.91 15.99
CA TYR A 402 -27.49 29.47 15.69
C TYR A 402 -26.74 29.15 14.38
N PRO A 403 -25.49 29.62 14.20
CA PRO A 403 -24.71 29.37 12.99
C PRO A 403 -24.55 27.87 12.68
N LEU A 404 -24.27 27.03 13.69
CA LEU A 404 -24.05 25.61 13.49
C LEU A 404 -25.33 24.87 13.05
N TYR A 405 -26.47 25.22 13.63
CA TYR A 405 -27.77 24.68 13.21
C TYR A 405 -28.15 25.10 11.77
N ARG A 406 -27.77 26.32 11.34
CA ARG A 406 -27.94 26.73 9.93
C ARG A 406 -27.04 25.92 9.00
N ARG A 407 -25.81 25.61 9.42
CA ARG A 407 -24.88 24.75 8.68
C ARG A 407 -25.46 23.34 8.55
N LEU A 408 -25.98 22.74 9.62
CA LEU A 408 -26.69 21.45 9.59
C LEU A 408 -27.79 21.43 8.51
N LYS A 409 -28.67 22.43 8.50
CA LYS A 409 -29.74 22.55 7.49
C LYS A 409 -29.21 22.77 6.06
N ALA A 410 -28.08 23.44 5.91
CA ALA A 410 -27.47 23.70 4.60
C ALA A 410 -26.75 22.47 4.04
N GLU A 411 -26.15 21.64 4.90
CA GLU A 411 -25.41 20.43 4.50
C GLU A 411 -26.33 19.23 4.33
N ILE A 412 -27.27 19.00 5.26
CA ILE A 412 -28.20 17.86 5.24
C ILE A 412 -29.53 18.32 4.64
N THR A 413 -29.55 18.39 3.30
CA THR A 413 -30.72 18.83 2.53
C THR A 413 -31.59 17.66 2.09
N THR A 414 -32.87 17.91 1.76
CA THR A 414 -33.78 16.91 1.19
C THR A 414 -33.16 16.17 0.00
N LYS A 415 -32.50 16.91 -0.92
CA LYS A 415 -31.87 16.31 -2.11
C LYS A 415 -30.73 15.36 -1.77
N ARG A 416 -29.93 15.67 -0.74
CA ARG A 416 -28.84 14.82 -0.28
C ARG A 416 -29.36 13.55 0.37
N ILE A 417 -30.33 13.66 1.27
CA ILE A 417 -30.99 12.50 1.88
C ILE A 417 -31.69 11.63 0.80
N GLU A 418 -32.35 12.24 -0.18
CA GLU A 418 -32.96 11.51 -1.30
C GLU A 418 -31.93 10.72 -2.10
N ARG A 419 -30.75 11.29 -2.37
CA ARG A 419 -29.65 10.61 -3.05
C ARG A 419 -29.09 9.48 -2.19
N PHE A 420 -28.83 9.75 -0.91
CA PHE A 420 -28.28 8.81 0.05
C PHE A 420 -29.18 7.57 0.21
N THR A 421 -30.48 7.78 0.42
CA THR A 421 -31.47 6.69 0.54
C THR A 421 -31.79 5.97 -0.78
N GLN A 422 -31.16 6.36 -1.89
CA GLN A 422 -31.26 5.71 -3.21
C GLN A 422 -30.01 4.90 -3.58
N LEU A 423 -29.01 4.85 -2.71
CA LEU A 423 -27.81 4.05 -2.95
C LEU A 423 -28.15 2.55 -2.97
N PRO A 424 -27.45 1.74 -3.79
CA PRO A 424 -27.73 0.30 -3.94
C PRO A 424 -27.84 -0.43 -2.60
N VAL A 425 -26.92 -0.15 -1.67
CA VAL A 425 -26.92 -0.70 -0.30
C VAL A 425 -28.28 -0.55 0.41
N PHE A 426 -28.99 0.56 0.22
CA PHE A 426 -30.30 0.82 0.84
C PHE A 426 -31.51 0.52 -0.08
N THR A 427 -31.26 0.12 -1.32
CA THR A 427 -32.33 -0.21 -2.27
C THR A 427 -32.39 -1.68 -2.65
N GLU A 428 -31.28 -2.40 -2.53
CA GLU A 428 -31.10 -3.79 -2.92
C GLU A 428 -30.91 -4.69 -1.70
N GLU A 429 -30.02 -4.33 -0.77
CA GLU A 429 -29.68 -5.14 0.41
C GLU A 429 -30.53 -4.77 1.64
N TYR A 430 -30.32 -3.56 2.19
CA TYR A 430 -31.03 -3.04 3.37
C TYR A 430 -32.24 -2.22 2.94
N ASN A 431 -33.23 -2.91 2.38
CA ASN A 431 -34.31 -2.32 1.59
C ASN A 431 -35.69 -2.28 2.27
N ASP A 432 -35.78 -2.76 3.52
CA ASP A 432 -37.01 -2.90 4.31
C ASP A 432 -36.81 -2.39 5.75
N TRP A 433 -37.37 -1.21 6.05
CA TRP A 433 -37.23 -0.52 7.33
C TRP A 433 -37.86 -1.27 8.52
N TRP A 434 -38.85 -2.11 8.26
CA TRP A 434 -39.62 -2.78 9.31
C TRP A 434 -39.14 -4.20 9.59
N ASP A 435 -38.14 -4.66 8.83
CA ASP A 435 -37.44 -5.92 9.02
C ASP A 435 -36.10 -5.63 9.72
N ALA A 436 -35.88 -6.22 10.89
CA ALA A 436 -34.69 -5.96 11.72
C ALA A 436 -33.38 -6.27 10.98
N ASP A 437 -33.38 -7.25 10.08
CA ASP A 437 -32.20 -7.69 9.33
C ASP A 437 -31.97 -6.85 8.06
N LYS A 438 -32.94 -6.02 7.65
CA LYS A 438 -32.90 -5.26 6.39
C LYS A 438 -33.14 -3.76 6.54
N ARG A 439 -33.26 -3.27 7.77
CA ARG A 439 -33.51 -1.84 8.04
C ARG A 439 -32.26 -0.97 7.97
N GLY A 440 -31.07 -1.56 8.09
CA GLY A 440 -29.78 -0.85 8.06
C GLY A 440 -28.62 -1.77 8.40
N THR A 441 -27.41 -1.21 8.41
CA THR A 441 -26.15 -1.93 8.67
C THR A 441 -25.17 -1.08 9.46
N TRP A 442 -24.22 -1.75 10.11
CA TRP A 442 -23.06 -1.11 10.73
C TRP A 442 -22.03 -0.71 9.68
N PHE A 443 -21.47 0.49 9.86
CA PHE A 443 -20.31 1.01 9.17
C PHE A 443 -19.29 1.34 10.27
N ASP A 444 -18.33 0.44 10.49
CA ASP A 444 -17.47 0.43 11.67
C ASP A 444 -18.33 0.56 12.94
N ASP A 445 -18.20 1.65 13.70
CA ASP A 445 -18.87 1.84 15.00
C ASP A 445 -20.23 2.53 14.89
N VAL A 446 -20.69 2.84 13.66
CA VAL A 446 -21.93 3.58 13.44
C VAL A 446 -22.92 2.77 12.62
N TRP A 447 -24.07 2.50 13.20
CA TRP A 447 -25.21 1.90 12.54
C TRP A 447 -26.01 2.92 11.73
N VAL A 448 -26.32 2.58 10.48
CA VAL A 448 -27.05 3.46 9.57
C VAL A 448 -28.20 2.72 8.90
N GLY A 449 -29.40 3.29 9.02
CA GLY A 449 -30.63 2.78 8.42
C GLY A 449 -31.33 3.80 7.54
N ALA A 450 -31.94 3.36 6.44
CA ALA A 450 -32.63 4.25 5.50
C ALA A 450 -34.07 3.79 5.20
N ARG A 451 -35.05 4.69 5.43
CA ARG A 451 -36.46 4.46 5.10
C ARG A 451 -36.81 5.11 3.78
N ARG A 452 -37.40 4.34 2.87
CA ARG A 452 -38.03 4.86 1.64
C ARG A 452 -39.50 5.20 1.87
N PRO A 453 -40.09 6.14 1.10
CA PRO A 453 -41.51 6.43 1.20
C PRO A 453 -42.34 5.18 0.89
N GLY A 454 -43.29 4.84 1.75
CA GLY A 454 -44.05 3.61 1.60
C GLY A 454 -45.29 3.54 2.49
N MET A 455 -46.21 2.64 2.13
CA MET A 455 -47.35 2.30 2.97
C MET A 455 -46.96 1.18 3.93
N HIS A 456 -47.17 1.38 5.23
CA HIS A 456 -47.02 0.35 6.25
C HIS A 456 -48.24 0.40 7.19
N GLU A 457 -48.86 -0.75 7.43
CA GLU A 457 -50.09 -0.88 8.25
C GLU A 457 -51.25 0.09 7.89
N GLY A 458 -51.31 0.56 6.64
CA GLY A 458 -52.35 1.50 6.17
C GLY A 458 -52.03 2.97 6.40
N GLU A 459 -50.87 3.29 6.95
CA GLU A 459 -50.32 4.64 7.07
C GLU A 459 -49.17 4.86 6.07
N PHE A 460 -49.07 6.07 5.52
CA PHE A 460 -47.97 6.42 4.60
C PHE A 460 -46.83 7.08 5.37
N TRP A 461 -45.67 6.46 5.33
CA TRP A 461 -44.44 6.90 5.96
C TRP A 461 -43.52 7.58 4.94
N CYS A 462 -42.92 8.70 5.33
CA CYS A 462 -41.99 9.46 4.51
C CYS A 462 -40.55 8.94 4.63
N ARG A 463 -39.60 9.56 3.91
CA ARG A 463 -38.18 9.20 4.02
C ARG A 463 -37.66 9.49 5.42
N ALA A 464 -36.83 8.58 5.92
CA ALA A 464 -36.07 8.78 7.13
C ALA A 464 -34.66 8.23 6.95
N LEU A 465 -33.70 8.79 7.68
CA LEU A 465 -32.36 8.26 7.88
C LEU A 465 -32.15 8.17 9.38
N ASP A 466 -31.69 7.03 9.88
CA ASP A 466 -31.34 6.83 11.28
C ASP A 466 -29.84 6.52 11.36
N VAL A 467 -29.17 7.17 12.32
CA VAL A 467 -27.74 7.04 12.60
C VAL A 467 -27.62 6.75 14.07
N SER A 468 -27.15 5.55 14.42
CA SER A 468 -27.07 5.06 15.80
C SER A 468 -25.67 4.52 16.10
N TRP A 469 -25.26 4.53 17.35
CA TRP A 469 -23.95 4.06 17.81
C TRP A 469 -24.06 3.55 19.24
N GLU A 470 -23.05 2.84 19.72
CA GLU A 470 -23.01 2.35 21.09
C GLU A 470 -22.71 3.51 22.04
N ASN A 471 -23.56 3.72 23.05
CA ASN A 471 -23.46 4.85 23.96
C ASN A 471 -23.48 4.32 25.39
N GLY A 472 -22.34 3.75 25.80
CA GLY A 472 -22.15 3.04 27.08
C GLY A 472 -22.49 1.55 27.02
N GLU A 473 -22.43 0.87 28.16
CA GLU A 473 -22.72 -0.57 28.27
C GLU A 473 -24.14 -0.84 28.84
N ASP A 474 -24.78 -1.91 28.36
CA ASP A 474 -26.04 -2.40 28.93
C ASP A 474 -25.82 -2.93 30.36
N ALA A 475 -26.60 -2.44 31.33
CA ALA A 475 -26.55 -2.89 32.72
C ALA A 475 -27.75 -3.81 33.06
N PRO A 476 -27.69 -4.60 34.16
CA PRO A 476 -28.81 -5.45 34.57
C PRO A 476 -30.14 -4.67 34.64
N GLY A 477 -31.15 -5.20 33.93
CA GLY A 477 -32.50 -4.62 33.86
C GLY A 477 -32.76 -3.69 32.67
N ASP A 478 -31.78 -3.45 31.80
CA ASP A 478 -31.94 -2.67 30.57
C ASP A 478 -32.70 -3.45 29.48
N ALA A 479 -33.36 -2.71 28.60
CA ALA A 479 -33.96 -3.28 27.39
C ALA A 479 -32.84 -3.69 26.41
N GLU A 480 -33.12 -4.65 25.54
CA GLU A 480 -32.18 -5.04 24.50
C GLU A 480 -31.86 -3.83 23.59
N HIS A 481 -30.56 -3.54 23.42
CA HIS A 481 -30.04 -2.36 22.69
C HIS A 481 -30.37 -1.00 23.33
N ASP A 482 -30.56 -0.94 24.66
CA ASP A 482 -30.85 0.33 25.32
C ASP A 482 -29.65 1.28 25.34
N ALA A 483 -28.43 0.73 25.44
CA ALA A 483 -27.18 1.49 25.41
C ALA A 483 -26.77 2.00 24.01
N HIS A 484 -27.74 2.45 23.20
CA HIS A 484 -27.47 2.97 21.86
C HIS A 484 -28.05 4.38 21.68
N GLY A 485 -27.18 5.33 21.38
CA GLY A 485 -27.57 6.69 20.99
C GLY A 485 -28.10 6.71 19.56
N ALA A 486 -29.03 7.61 19.24
CA ALA A 486 -29.59 7.68 17.88
C ALA A 486 -29.94 9.12 17.44
N TYR A 487 -29.64 9.42 16.19
CA TYR A 487 -30.12 10.59 15.45
C TYR A 487 -31.00 10.15 14.29
N GLN A 488 -32.24 10.62 14.26
CA GLN A 488 -33.15 10.36 13.15
C GLN A 488 -33.48 11.65 12.40
N ILE A 489 -33.32 11.59 11.08
CA ILE A 489 -33.58 12.67 10.13
C ILE A 489 -34.80 12.29 9.30
N ASP A 490 -35.93 12.94 9.53
CA ASP A 490 -37.17 12.73 8.76
C ASP A 490 -37.36 13.81 7.70
N ILE A 491 -37.80 13.41 6.51
CA ILE A 491 -38.30 14.34 5.49
C ILE A 491 -39.82 14.38 5.60
N ASP A 492 -40.39 15.54 5.96
CA ASP A 492 -41.83 15.70 6.04
C ASP A 492 -42.49 15.75 4.65
N ARG A 493 -43.81 15.55 4.58
CA ARG A 493 -44.57 15.66 3.33
C ARG A 493 -44.49 17.10 2.81
N PRO A 494 -44.16 17.30 1.52
CA PRO A 494 -44.21 18.63 0.93
C PRO A 494 -45.66 19.13 0.90
N GLY A 495 -46.02 20.07 1.80
CA GLY A 495 -47.31 20.78 1.77
C GLY A 495 -47.95 21.20 3.10
N GLU A 496 -47.46 20.75 4.27
CA GLU A 496 -48.12 21.03 5.57
C GLU A 496 -47.59 22.27 6.32
N GLY A 497 -46.70 23.07 5.73
CA GLY A 497 -46.16 24.27 6.37
C GLY A 497 -45.20 23.98 7.55
N ARG A 498 -44.80 22.72 7.71
CA ARG A 498 -43.72 22.24 8.59
C ARG A 498 -42.37 22.33 7.87
N GLU A 499 -41.29 22.31 8.66
CA GLU A 499 -39.92 22.31 8.14
C GLU A 499 -39.69 21.06 7.25
N PRO A 500 -38.98 21.18 6.11
CA PRO A 500 -38.83 20.08 5.14
C PRO A 500 -37.90 18.95 5.63
N VAL A 501 -37.11 19.18 6.67
CA VAL A 501 -36.24 18.20 7.32
C VAL A 501 -36.36 18.41 8.83
N GLU A 502 -36.70 17.35 9.56
CA GLU A 502 -36.80 17.32 11.00
C GLU A 502 -35.67 16.45 11.57
N PHE A 503 -35.01 16.95 12.62
CA PHE A 503 -33.92 16.26 13.31
C PHE A 503 -34.40 15.90 14.70
N THR A 504 -34.36 14.62 15.04
CA THR A 504 -34.68 14.10 16.38
C THR A 504 -33.50 13.31 16.90
N TYR A 505 -33.41 13.22 18.22
CA TYR A 505 -32.30 12.57 18.89
C TYR A 505 -32.78 11.86 20.16
N SER A 506 -32.08 10.80 20.54
CA SER A 506 -32.24 10.17 21.85
C SER A 506 -30.89 9.67 22.34
N GLN A 507 -30.71 9.70 23.66
CA GLN A 507 -29.54 9.11 24.29
C GLN A 507 -29.57 7.57 24.20
N ARG A 508 -30.78 7.01 24.15
CA ARG A 508 -31.09 5.58 24.17
C ARG A 508 -32.14 5.24 23.13
N GLN A 509 -32.12 4.02 22.59
CA GLN A 509 -33.13 3.60 21.63
C GLN A 509 -34.51 3.38 22.26
N SER A 510 -34.60 3.06 23.56
CA SER A 510 -35.90 2.85 24.24
C SER A 510 -36.62 4.14 24.61
N GLU A 511 -35.92 5.28 24.58
CA GLU A 511 -36.46 6.57 24.97
C GLU A 511 -37.26 7.24 23.85
N ASN A 512 -38.11 8.20 24.23
CA ASN A 512 -38.76 9.06 23.25
C ASN A 512 -37.71 9.94 22.55
N ARG A 513 -37.89 10.18 21.24
CA ARG A 513 -36.98 11.00 20.42
C ARG A 513 -37.54 12.42 20.25
N PRO A 514 -37.22 13.39 21.13
CA PRO A 514 -37.62 14.78 20.95
C PRO A 514 -36.88 15.45 19.77
N PRO A 515 -37.38 16.60 19.29
CA PRO A 515 -36.65 17.43 18.33
C PRO A 515 -35.31 17.91 18.89
N LEU A 516 -34.28 17.89 18.04
CA LEU A 516 -32.94 18.37 18.37
C LEU A 516 -32.95 19.90 18.62
N PRO A 517 -32.57 20.38 19.82
CA PRO A 517 -32.53 21.81 20.11
C PRO A 517 -31.53 22.55 19.21
N CYS A 518 -31.88 23.75 18.77
CA CYS A 518 -30.99 24.55 17.90
C CYS A 518 -29.68 24.97 18.57
N GLY A 519 -29.65 24.99 19.91
CA GLY A 519 -28.47 25.32 20.72
C GLY A 519 -27.62 24.12 21.13
N ALA A 520 -28.04 22.89 20.81
CA ALA A 520 -27.33 21.65 21.17
C ALA A 520 -26.10 21.44 20.27
N ALA A 521 -25.06 22.28 20.48
CA ALA A 521 -23.91 22.38 19.59
C ALA A 521 -23.19 21.05 19.39
N ASP A 522 -23.01 20.28 20.47
CA ASP A 522 -22.25 19.02 20.47
C ASP A 522 -22.99 17.94 19.66
N HIS A 523 -24.31 17.79 19.86
CA HIS A 523 -25.13 16.89 19.07
C HIS A 523 -25.17 17.27 17.58
N ILE A 524 -25.24 18.57 17.26
CA ILE A 524 -25.21 19.02 15.87
C ILE A 524 -23.83 18.73 15.24
N ALA A 525 -22.75 18.93 15.98
CA ALA A 525 -21.40 18.62 15.53
C ALA A 525 -21.20 17.12 15.29
N ARG A 526 -21.65 16.26 16.22
CA ARG A 526 -21.63 14.79 16.05
C ARG A 526 -22.40 14.39 14.80
N LEU A 527 -23.64 14.86 14.65
CA LEU A 527 -24.47 14.51 13.49
C LEU A 527 -23.83 14.92 12.16
N LEU A 528 -23.25 16.12 12.09
CA LEU A 528 -22.51 16.58 10.90
C LEU A 528 -21.30 15.68 10.59
N ARG A 529 -20.55 15.29 11.63
CA ARG A 529 -19.39 14.39 11.53
C ARG A 529 -19.81 13.02 11.00
N LEU A 530 -20.73 12.34 11.70
CA LEU A 530 -21.19 11.00 11.34
C LEU A 530 -21.81 10.96 9.93
N TYR A 531 -22.67 11.94 9.59
CA TYR A 531 -23.26 12.00 8.24
C TYR A 531 -22.19 12.16 7.15
N GLY A 532 -21.18 13.00 7.39
CA GLY A 532 -20.08 13.21 6.47
C GLY A 532 -19.21 11.97 6.27
N MET A 533 -18.91 11.27 7.36
CA MET A 533 -18.07 10.06 7.36
C MET A 533 -18.75 8.88 6.66
N VAL A 534 -20.09 8.77 6.74
CA VAL A 534 -20.85 7.70 6.06
C VAL A 534 -21.15 8.03 4.58
N GLU A 535 -21.53 9.27 4.24
CA GLU A 535 -21.98 9.60 2.86
C GLU A 535 -20.85 9.47 1.83
N ALA A 536 -19.63 9.89 2.15
CA ALA A 536 -18.54 9.97 1.18
C ALA A 536 -18.06 8.59 0.68
N PRO A 537 -17.72 7.61 1.55
CA PRO A 537 -17.28 6.28 1.11
C PRO A 537 -18.34 5.55 0.29
N LEU A 538 -19.61 5.61 0.70
CA LEU A 538 -20.70 4.96 -0.01
C LEU A 538 -20.91 5.53 -1.42
N LEU A 539 -20.79 6.84 -1.59
CA LEU A 539 -20.88 7.46 -2.91
C LEU A 539 -19.68 7.11 -3.80
N GLN A 540 -18.50 6.97 -3.22
CA GLN A 540 -17.30 6.56 -3.95
C GLN A 540 -17.44 5.12 -4.45
N ALA A 541 -17.78 4.17 -3.57
CA ALA A 541 -18.01 2.77 -3.94
C ALA A 541 -19.06 2.64 -5.06
N TYR A 542 -20.16 3.42 -4.96
CA TYR A 542 -21.18 3.44 -6.01
C TYR A 542 -20.65 3.99 -7.35
N ALA A 543 -19.79 5.01 -7.33
CA ALA A 543 -19.20 5.57 -8.54
C ALA A 543 -18.23 4.58 -9.21
N GLU A 544 -17.44 3.85 -8.43
CA GLU A 544 -16.53 2.80 -8.90
C GLU A 544 -17.30 1.66 -9.56
N GLN A 545 -18.36 1.17 -8.93
CA GLN A 545 -19.25 0.16 -9.50
C GLN A 545 -19.87 0.61 -10.85
N LEU A 546 -20.29 1.88 -10.96
CA LEU A 546 -20.79 2.42 -12.21
C LEU A 546 -19.71 2.51 -13.29
N ALA A 547 -18.47 2.83 -12.93
CA ALA A 547 -17.34 2.89 -13.84
C ALA A 547 -17.00 1.49 -14.38
N GLU A 548 -16.97 0.48 -13.51
CA GLU A 548 -16.76 -0.92 -13.89
C GLU A 548 -17.84 -1.40 -14.87
N GLN A 549 -19.12 -1.20 -14.55
CA GLN A 549 -20.22 -1.54 -15.46
C GLN A 549 -20.13 -0.81 -16.81
N ALA A 550 -19.68 0.45 -16.81
CA ALA A 550 -19.47 1.19 -18.06
C ALA A 550 -18.33 0.60 -18.89
N GLN A 551 -17.24 0.21 -18.24
CA GLN A 551 -16.09 -0.46 -18.86
C GLN A 551 -16.49 -1.82 -19.47
N GLU A 552 -17.25 -2.64 -18.74
CA GLU A 552 -17.79 -3.90 -19.25
C GLU A 552 -18.68 -3.69 -20.48
N ARG A 553 -19.61 -2.72 -20.42
CA ARG A 553 -20.49 -2.41 -21.56
C ARG A 553 -19.69 -1.94 -22.78
N ALA A 554 -18.64 -1.14 -22.56
CA ALA A 554 -17.73 -0.70 -23.62
C ALA A 554 -16.98 -1.90 -24.24
N ALA A 555 -16.45 -2.80 -23.42
CA ALA A 555 -15.79 -4.03 -23.87
C ALA A 555 -16.74 -4.93 -24.69
N GLN A 556 -17.98 -5.12 -24.24
CA GLN A 556 -19.00 -5.88 -24.96
C GLN A 556 -19.44 -5.22 -26.28
N ALA A 557 -19.49 -3.88 -26.33
CA ALA A 557 -19.78 -3.16 -27.57
C ALA A 557 -18.63 -3.32 -28.57
N GLU A 558 -17.39 -3.24 -28.11
CA GLU A 558 -16.19 -3.41 -28.94
C GLU A 558 -16.07 -4.84 -29.47
N ALA A 559 -16.33 -5.86 -28.65
CA ALA A 559 -16.35 -7.25 -29.09
C ALA A 559 -17.37 -7.48 -30.23
N ARG A 560 -18.58 -6.93 -30.11
CA ARG A 560 -19.62 -7.01 -31.17
C ARG A 560 -19.21 -6.27 -32.45
N ARG A 561 -18.54 -5.13 -32.32
CA ARG A 561 -18.00 -4.37 -33.48
C ARG A 561 -16.95 -5.21 -34.22
N ILE A 562 -16.03 -5.82 -33.49
CA ILE A 562 -14.98 -6.69 -34.06
C ILE A 562 -15.60 -7.90 -34.77
N GLU A 563 -16.54 -8.59 -34.13
CA GLU A 563 -17.22 -9.75 -34.71
C GLU A 563 -17.93 -9.42 -36.03
N ALA A 564 -18.60 -8.26 -36.10
CA ALA A 564 -19.26 -7.80 -37.33
C ALA A 564 -18.27 -7.41 -38.44
N ALA A 565 -17.10 -6.85 -38.08
CA ALA A 565 -16.12 -6.35 -39.04
C ALA A 565 -15.24 -7.46 -39.65
N VAL A 566 -15.00 -8.55 -38.93
CA VAL A 566 -13.99 -9.56 -39.30
C VAL A 566 -14.63 -10.78 -39.99
N HIS A 567 -14.57 -10.81 -41.31
CA HIS A 567 -14.98 -11.95 -42.13
C HIS A 567 -14.16 -12.04 -43.44
N LEU A 568 -14.16 -13.23 -44.07
CA LEU A 568 -13.53 -13.46 -45.37
C LEU A 568 -14.60 -13.49 -46.48
N LEU A 569 -14.29 -12.88 -47.63
CA LEU A 569 -15.14 -12.92 -48.83
C LEU A 569 -15.02 -14.26 -49.58
N ALA A 570 -13.89 -14.95 -49.43
CA ALA A 570 -13.65 -16.28 -49.98
C ALA A 570 -12.83 -17.12 -49.01
N THR A 571 -13.15 -18.41 -48.91
CA THR A 571 -12.46 -19.38 -48.05
C THR A 571 -11.72 -20.43 -48.89
N PRO A 572 -10.66 -21.07 -48.37
CA PRO A 572 -9.94 -22.13 -49.07
C PRO A 572 -10.83 -23.31 -49.52
N PRO A 573 -10.48 -24.01 -50.62
CA PRO A 573 -9.27 -23.82 -51.42
C PRO A 573 -9.37 -22.61 -52.37
N LEU A 574 -8.36 -21.72 -52.31
CA LEU A 574 -8.31 -20.52 -53.13
C LEU A 574 -7.66 -20.80 -54.50
N ALA A 575 -8.19 -20.20 -55.57
CA ALA A 575 -7.61 -20.33 -56.89
C ALA A 575 -6.21 -19.66 -56.96
N HIS A 576 -5.28 -20.30 -57.69
CA HIS A 576 -3.95 -19.73 -57.91
C HIS A 576 -4.06 -18.37 -58.64
N GLY A 577 -3.51 -17.32 -58.04
CA GLY A 577 -3.55 -15.95 -58.60
C GLY A 577 -4.82 -15.14 -58.26
N LEU A 578 -5.71 -15.62 -57.38
CA LEU A 578 -6.85 -14.84 -56.89
C LEU A 578 -6.34 -13.54 -56.23
N PRO A 579 -6.87 -12.34 -56.56
CA PRO A 579 -6.46 -11.10 -55.91
C PRO A 579 -7.01 -11.02 -54.48
N ASP A 580 -6.32 -10.30 -53.61
CA ASP A 580 -6.70 -10.21 -52.19
C ASP A 580 -8.03 -9.48 -51.96
N ALA A 581 -8.44 -8.58 -52.85
CA ALA A 581 -9.76 -7.95 -52.81
C ALA A 581 -10.93 -8.92 -53.06
N ALA A 582 -10.65 -10.15 -53.50
CA ALA A 582 -11.64 -11.22 -53.55
C ALA A 582 -11.64 -12.10 -52.28
N VAL A 583 -10.71 -11.88 -51.35
CA VAL A 583 -10.54 -12.66 -50.11
C VAL A 583 -10.86 -11.81 -48.88
N PHE A 584 -10.36 -10.58 -48.83
CA PHE A 584 -10.59 -9.64 -47.73
C PHE A 584 -11.55 -8.53 -48.17
N PRO A 585 -12.53 -8.16 -47.33
CA PRO A 585 -13.42 -7.04 -47.57
C PRO A 585 -12.64 -5.70 -47.63
N PRO A 586 -13.17 -4.68 -48.33
CA PRO A 586 -12.49 -3.39 -48.50
C PRO A 586 -12.04 -2.73 -47.19
N GLU A 587 -12.83 -2.89 -46.12
CA GLU A 587 -12.54 -2.35 -44.79
C GLU A 587 -11.28 -2.98 -44.18
N LEU A 588 -11.10 -4.30 -44.34
CA LEU A 588 -9.88 -4.99 -43.89
C LEU A 588 -8.67 -4.68 -44.77
N LEU A 589 -8.88 -4.39 -46.07
CA LEU A 589 -7.80 -3.91 -46.94
C LEU A 589 -7.33 -2.50 -46.56
N ALA A 590 -8.25 -1.59 -46.27
CA ALA A 590 -7.91 -0.25 -45.77
C ALA A 590 -7.18 -0.34 -44.43
N LEU A 591 -7.68 -1.18 -43.51
CA LEU A 591 -7.01 -1.42 -42.23
C LEU A 591 -5.60 -2.00 -42.41
N SER A 592 -5.39 -2.88 -43.38
CA SER A 592 -4.06 -3.40 -43.74
C SER A 592 -3.11 -2.29 -44.19
N GLU A 593 -3.56 -1.34 -44.99
CA GLU A 593 -2.72 -0.21 -45.44
C GLU A 593 -2.32 0.67 -44.25
N GLU A 594 -3.27 1.00 -43.38
CA GLU A 594 -3.02 1.75 -42.14
C GLU A 594 -2.07 1.01 -41.20
N TRP A 595 -2.27 -0.29 -41.02
CA TRP A 595 -1.44 -1.15 -40.17
C TRP A 595 0.02 -1.18 -40.65
N GLN A 596 0.23 -1.35 -41.96
CA GLN A 596 1.58 -1.36 -42.55
C GLN A 596 2.25 0.00 -42.44
N ALA A 597 1.55 1.08 -42.80
CA ALA A 597 2.09 2.44 -42.74
C ALA A 597 2.46 2.83 -41.29
N GLY A 598 1.56 2.54 -40.34
CA GLY A 598 1.78 2.78 -38.92
C GLY A 598 2.97 1.98 -38.37
N GLY A 599 3.07 0.70 -38.73
CA GLY A 599 4.19 -0.16 -38.31
C GLY A 599 5.54 0.30 -38.88
N GLN A 600 5.61 0.66 -40.16
CA GLN A 600 6.86 1.16 -40.77
C GLN A 600 7.29 2.49 -40.15
N ALA A 601 6.35 3.42 -39.94
CA ALA A 601 6.63 4.70 -39.30
C ALA A 601 7.12 4.52 -37.86
N TYR A 602 6.47 3.63 -37.10
CA TYR A 602 6.86 3.27 -35.75
C TYR A 602 8.29 2.71 -35.70
N VAL A 603 8.57 1.68 -36.50
CA VAL A 603 9.90 1.05 -36.56
C VAL A 603 10.98 2.04 -36.99
N ALA A 604 10.69 2.90 -37.96
CA ALA A 604 11.62 3.95 -38.39
C ALA A 604 11.93 4.94 -37.26
N ALA A 605 10.91 5.35 -36.48
CA ALA A 605 11.09 6.22 -35.32
C ALA A 605 11.95 5.57 -34.24
N ILE A 606 11.65 4.32 -33.87
CA ILE A 606 12.43 3.59 -32.86
C ILE A 606 13.88 3.40 -33.33
N ARG A 607 14.11 2.98 -34.59
CA ARG A 607 15.46 2.85 -35.17
C ARG A 607 16.22 4.17 -35.15
N GLY A 608 15.55 5.29 -35.44
CA GLY A 608 16.14 6.63 -35.39
C GLY A 608 16.60 7.02 -33.98
N TYR A 609 15.74 6.79 -32.98
CA TYR A 609 16.07 7.00 -31.56
C TYR A 609 17.27 6.15 -31.13
N GLN A 610 17.21 4.86 -31.47
CA GLN A 610 18.23 3.87 -31.20
C GLN A 610 19.60 4.18 -31.81
N LEU A 611 19.61 4.73 -33.03
CA LEU A 611 20.85 5.19 -33.68
C LEU A 611 21.41 6.43 -32.98
N ALA A 612 20.55 7.36 -32.56
CA ALA A 612 20.97 8.54 -31.83
C ALA A 612 21.61 8.18 -30.47
N GLU A 613 21.04 7.21 -29.75
CA GLU A 613 21.65 6.67 -28.51
C GLU A 613 23.03 6.07 -28.77
N GLN A 614 23.18 5.26 -29.82
CA GLN A 614 24.48 4.67 -30.17
C GLN A 614 25.54 5.73 -30.52
N VAL A 615 25.15 6.76 -31.26
CA VAL A 615 26.05 7.88 -31.60
C VAL A 615 26.45 8.66 -30.34
N ALA A 616 25.50 8.91 -29.44
CA ALA A 616 25.76 9.58 -28.16
C ALA A 616 26.68 8.75 -27.25
N ALA A 617 26.43 7.44 -27.14
CA ALA A 617 27.27 6.52 -26.37
C ALA A 617 28.70 6.46 -26.91
N ALA A 618 28.88 6.32 -28.23
CA ALA A 618 30.19 6.34 -28.86
C ALA A 618 30.93 7.67 -28.66
N ALA A 619 30.21 8.80 -28.67
CA ALA A 619 30.79 10.12 -28.38
C ALA A 619 31.19 10.27 -26.91
N ALA A 620 30.39 9.72 -25.98
CA ALA A 620 30.68 9.70 -24.55
C ALA A 620 31.91 8.82 -24.23
N GLU A 621 32.00 7.63 -24.83
CA GLU A 621 33.15 6.73 -24.72
C GLU A 621 34.44 7.40 -25.25
N ALA A 622 34.36 8.07 -26.41
CA ALA A 622 35.48 8.85 -26.94
C ALA A 622 35.89 10.03 -26.03
N ALA A 623 34.97 10.53 -25.20
CA ALA A 623 35.22 11.57 -24.20
C ALA A 623 35.71 11.01 -22.84
N GLY A 624 35.89 9.69 -22.73
CA GLY A 624 36.33 9.03 -21.49
C GLY A 624 35.25 8.94 -20.42
N TYR A 625 33.98 9.08 -20.78
CA TYR A 625 32.86 8.91 -19.87
C TYR A 625 32.59 7.42 -19.64
N GLN A 626 32.68 6.98 -18.39
CA GLN A 626 32.20 5.66 -17.95
C GLN A 626 30.82 5.82 -17.35
N ALA A 627 29.86 5.00 -17.80
CA ALA A 627 28.53 4.96 -17.22
C ALA A 627 28.62 4.53 -15.74
N PRO A 628 27.83 5.12 -14.83
CA PRO A 628 27.77 4.67 -13.45
C PRO A 628 27.30 3.21 -13.36
N GLY A 629 27.80 2.49 -12.36
CA GLY A 629 27.37 1.14 -12.05
C GLY A 629 25.93 1.08 -11.53
N TRP A 630 25.45 -0.15 -11.40
CA TRP A 630 24.06 -0.55 -11.20
C TRP A 630 23.51 -0.28 -9.80
N ASP A 631 24.37 0.06 -8.84
CA ASP A 631 24.04 0.31 -7.43
C ASP A 631 23.22 1.60 -7.16
N ASN A 632 22.77 2.30 -8.21
CA ASN A 632 21.83 3.41 -8.03
C ASN A 632 20.41 2.86 -8.13
N ASP A 633 19.85 2.58 -6.95
CA ASP A 633 18.50 2.08 -6.66
C ASP A 633 17.38 3.09 -7.01
N GLU A 634 17.52 3.78 -8.15
CA GLU A 634 16.42 4.44 -8.85
C GLU A 634 16.17 3.62 -10.10
N GLY A 635 15.06 2.87 -10.14
CA GLY A 635 14.64 2.05 -11.28
C GLY A 635 14.90 2.78 -12.60
N ALA A 636 15.99 2.42 -13.27
CA ALA A 636 16.51 3.12 -14.43
C ALA A 636 15.72 2.73 -15.68
N GLY A 637 14.45 3.12 -15.71
CA GLY A 637 13.79 3.42 -16.97
C GLY A 637 14.63 4.46 -17.68
N ARG A 638 15.21 4.10 -18.83
CA ARG A 638 16.01 4.99 -19.67
C ARG A 638 15.23 6.27 -20.01
N ASN A 639 15.39 7.31 -19.19
CA ASN A 639 15.16 8.68 -19.61
C ASN A 639 16.44 9.18 -20.25
N GLY A 640 16.70 8.70 -21.46
CA GLY A 640 17.61 9.37 -22.40
C GLY A 640 17.14 10.82 -22.66
N PRO A 641 17.98 11.66 -23.27
CA PRO A 641 17.74 13.10 -23.36
C PRO A 641 16.45 13.40 -24.14
N ASN A 642 15.40 13.83 -23.43
CA ASN A 642 14.16 14.42 -23.92
C ASN A 642 13.38 13.63 -24.99
N GLY A 643 12.60 12.63 -24.57
CA GLY A 643 11.43 12.20 -25.34
C GLY A 643 10.83 10.87 -24.89
N THR A 644 9.54 10.87 -24.51
CA THR A 644 8.74 9.64 -24.40
C THR A 644 8.73 8.95 -25.77
N LEU A 645 9.14 7.68 -25.85
CA LEU A 645 9.04 6.91 -27.09
C LEU A 645 7.58 6.94 -27.60
N PRO A 646 7.35 7.12 -28.90
CA PRO A 646 5.98 7.14 -29.43
C PRO A 646 5.30 5.78 -29.16
N GLY A 647 4.01 5.79 -28.82
CA GLY A 647 3.23 4.56 -28.73
C GLY A 647 3.06 3.91 -30.11
N ASP A 648 3.01 2.58 -30.17
CA ASP A 648 2.73 1.86 -31.43
C ASP A 648 1.28 2.14 -31.86
N PRO A 649 1.03 2.82 -32.99
CA PRO A 649 -0.32 3.20 -33.42
C PRO A 649 -1.19 1.98 -33.75
N ARG A 650 -0.58 0.81 -33.98
CA ARG A 650 -1.29 -0.45 -34.25
C ARG A 650 -2.07 -0.96 -33.03
N LYS A 651 -1.79 -0.46 -31.82
CA LYS A 651 -2.56 -0.79 -30.60
C LYS A 651 -4.06 -0.57 -30.76
N ALA A 652 -4.47 0.50 -31.46
CA ALA A 652 -5.87 0.86 -31.64
C ALA A 652 -6.70 -0.20 -32.41
N SER A 653 -6.05 -1.01 -33.25
CA SER A 653 -6.72 -2.03 -34.07
C SER A 653 -6.24 -3.46 -33.80
N ALA A 654 -5.35 -3.64 -32.82
CA ALA A 654 -4.72 -4.91 -32.49
C ALA A 654 -5.73 -6.03 -32.19
N ALA A 655 -6.81 -5.73 -31.46
CA ALA A 655 -7.88 -6.69 -31.17
C ALA A 655 -8.63 -7.14 -32.44
N THR A 656 -8.82 -6.23 -33.40
CA THR A 656 -9.47 -6.56 -34.69
C THR A 656 -8.58 -7.46 -35.53
N VAL A 657 -7.28 -7.15 -35.62
CA VAL A 657 -6.30 -7.94 -36.38
C VAL A 657 -6.07 -9.31 -35.73
N LEU A 658 -6.08 -9.39 -34.40
CA LEU A 658 -6.01 -10.67 -33.69
C LEU A 658 -7.24 -11.54 -33.99
N GLN A 659 -8.43 -10.97 -33.98
CA GLN A 659 -9.63 -11.71 -34.38
C GLN A 659 -9.53 -12.17 -35.84
N LEU A 660 -8.98 -11.37 -36.74
CA LEU A 660 -8.74 -11.78 -38.13
C LEU A 660 -7.74 -12.94 -38.21
N ALA A 661 -6.67 -12.91 -37.41
CA ALA A 661 -5.70 -14.00 -37.31
C ALA A 661 -6.38 -15.31 -36.88
N ARG A 662 -7.30 -15.26 -35.92
CA ARG A 662 -8.13 -16.40 -35.49
C ARG A 662 -8.99 -16.93 -36.64
N VAL A 663 -9.71 -16.04 -37.34
CA VAL A 663 -10.55 -16.43 -38.49
C VAL A 663 -9.74 -17.12 -39.59
N VAL A 664 -8.57 -16.55 -39.94
CA VAL A 664 -7.65 -17.11 -40.94
C VAL A 664 -7.12 -18.47 -40.50
N ASN A 665 -6.66 -18.60 -39.26
CA ASN A 665 -6.04 -19.82 -38.76
C ASN A 665 -7.02 -21.01 -38.67
N ARG A 666 -8.32 -20.76 -38.43
CA ARG A 666 -9.36 -21.82 -38.45
C ARG A 666 -9.44 -22.59 -39.78
N HIS A 667 -8.98 -22.02 -40.89
CA HIS A 667 -8.99 -22.70 -42.18
C HIS A 667 -7.80 -23.65 -42.39
N ALA A 668 -6.78 -23.62 -41.52
CA ALA A 668 -5.58 -24.46 -41.61
C ALA A 668 -4.86 -24.41 -42.99
N ASP A 669 -4.97 -23.28 -43.71
CA ASP A 669 -4.43 -23.11 -45.07
C ASP A 669 -3.21 -22.18 -45.08
N GLU A 670 -2.10 -22.63 -45.67
CA GLU A 670 -0.84 -21.88 -45.69
C GLU A 670 -0.91 -20.66 -46.62
N ALA A 671 -1.59 -20.76 -47.76
CA ALA A 671 -1.67 -19.66 -48.73
C ALA A 671 -2.50 -18.48 -48.20
N LEU A 672 -3.58 -18.76 -47.46
CA LEU A 672 -4.37 -17.75 -46.77
C LEU A 672 -3.59 -17.10 -45.61
N THR A 673 -2.87 -17.91 -44.83
CA THR A 673 -2.02 -17.43 -43.72
C THR A 673 -0.94 -16.49 -44.26
N GLU A 674 -0.27 -16.87 -45.35
CA GLU A 674 0.73 -16.04 -46.02
C GLU A 674 0.17 -14.69 -46.48
N ARG A 675 -1.03 -14.67 -47.08
CA ARG A 675 -1.70 -13.42 -47.50
C ARG A 675 -2.03 -12.51 -46.33
N PHE A 676 -2.42 -13.09 -45.19
CA PHE A 676 -2.67 -12.36 -43.95
C PHE A 676 -1.37 -11.74 -43.40
N ARG A 677 -0.32 -12.56 -43.26
CA ARG A 677 1.01 -12.13 -42.78
C ARG A 677 1.59 -10.97 -43.57
N GLN A 678 1.52 -11.06 -44.90
CA GLN A 678 2.01 -10.01 -45.79
C GLN A 678 1.29 -8.67 -45.58
N ARG A 679 0.02 -8.71 -45.17
CA ARG A 679 -0.81 -7.52 -44.90
C ARG A 679 -0.65 -6.98 -43.50
N PHE A 680 -0.63 -7.87 -42.53
CA PHE A 680 -0.62 -7.53 -41.12
C PHE A 680 0.69 -8.06 -40.54
N ALA A 681 1.79 -7.33 -40.69
CA ALA A 681 3.04 -7.72 -40.03
C ALA A 681 2.86 -7.71 -38.51
N PHE A 682 3.43 -8.69 -37.79
CA PHE A 682 3.25 -8.79 -36.35
C PHE A 682 3.76 -7.54 -35.62
N ALA A 683 3.14 -7.21 -34.49
CA ALA A 683 3.38 -5.99 -33.73
C ALA A 683 3.64 -6.31 -32.25
N PRO A 684 4.89 -6.66 -31.87
CA PRO A 684 5.20 -7.09 -30.51
C PRO A 684 4.73 -6.12 -29.41
N HIS A 685 4.99 -4.82 -29.58
CA HIS A 685 4.58 -3.81 -28.60
C HIS A 685 3.07 -3.56 -28.55
N ALA A 686 2.32 -3.95 -29.59
CA ALA A 686 0.86 -3.88 -29.57
C ALA A 686 0.24 -5.04 -28.77
N TYR A 687 0.94 -6.16 -28.65
CA TYR A 687 0.49 -7.38 -27.96
C TYR A 687 1.26 -7.70 -26.68
N VAL A 688 2.08 -6.77 -26.17
CA VAL A 688 2.99 -7.03 -25.03
C VAL A 688 2.27 -7.51 -23.77
N HIS A 689 1.16 -6.88 -23.39
CA HIS A 689 0.37 -7.30 -22.22
C HIS A 689 -0.24 -8.69 -22.44
N LEU A 690 -0.88 -8.88 -23.59
CA LEU A 690 -1.47 -10.18 -23.94
C LEU A 690 -0.44 -11.32 -23.95
N ALA A 691 0.79 -11.03 -24.38
CA ALA A 691 1.87 -12.00 -24.38
C ALA A 691 2.45 -12.28 -22.99
N ALA A 692 2.45 -11.29 -22.10
CA ALA A 692 2.81 -11.49 -20.70
C ALA A 692 1.74 -12.32 -19.97
N ASP A 693 0.46 -12.04 -20.24
CA ASP A 693 -0.66 -12.68 -19.55
C ASP A 693 -0.95 -14.11 -20.06
N GLN A 694 -0.66 -14.40 -21.33
CA GLN A 694 -1.09 -15.67 -21.97
C GLN A 694 0.04 -16.49 -22.59
N GLY A 695 1.27 -16.00 -22.59
CA GLY A 695 2.40 -16.65 -23.25
C GLY A 695 3.08 -17.68 -22.35
N PRO A 696 3.13 -18.98 -22.73
CA PRO A 696 4.03 -19.94 -22.10
C PRO A 696 5.45 -19.78 -22.68
N SER A 697 6.46 -20.19 -21.92
CA SER A 697 7.84 -20.23 -22.41
C SER A 697 8.02 -21.20 -23.58
N ILE A 698 8.78 -20.79 -24.59
CA ILE A 698 9.12 -21.62 -25.74
C ILE A 698 10.62 -21.89 -25.75
N GLY A 699 11.03 -23.12 -25.46
CA GLY A 699 12.44 -23.46 -25.44
C GLY A 699 12.74 -24.68 -24.58
N PRO A 700 13.79 -25.46 -24.91
CA PRO A 700 14.67 -25.31 -26.07
C PRO A 700 14.01 -25.74 -27.40
N VAL A 701 14.65 -25.41 -28.52
CA VAL A 701 14.18 -25.71 -29.89
C VAL A 701 15.28 -26.39 -30.71
N PHE A 702 14.87 -27.31 -31.59
CA PHE A 702 15.76 -28.14 -32.42
C PHE A 702 15.29 -28.28 -33.86
N TRP A 703 16.17 -27.96 -34.82
CA TRP A 703 16.03 -28.32 -36.22
C TRP A 703 16.20 -29.82 -36.41
N LEU A 704 15.26 -30.43 -37.14
CA LEU A 704 15.41 -31.80 -37.60
C LEU A 704 16.19 -31.83 -38.92
N PRO A 705 17.16 -32.77 -39.09
CA PRO A 705 17.83 -33.00 -40.36
C PRO A 705 16.83 -33.27 -41.50
N ASP A 706 17.23 -33.06 -42.75
CA ASP A 706 16.45 -33.38 -43.97
C ASP A 706 15.18 -32.53 -44.23
N GLY A 707 14.98 -31.42 -43.50
CA GLY A 707 13.83 -30.53 -43.69
C GLY A 707 12.55 -31.02 -43.02
N ASP A 708 12.70 -31.96 -42.07
CA ASP A 708 11.64 -32.71 -41.42
C ASP A 708 10.90 -31.94 -40.30
N GLY A 709 11.12 -30.63 -40.21
CA GLY A 709 10.45 -29.72 -39.27
C GLY A 709 11.32 -29.27 -38.10
N VAL A 710 10.65 -28.76 -37.07
CA VAL A 710 11.24 -28.27 -35.81
C VAL A 710 10.64 -29.04 -34.65
N VAL A 711 11.43 -29.32 -33.62
CA VAL A 711 10.95 -29.83 -32.33
C VAL A 711 11.15 -28.73 -31.30
N ALA A 712 10.11 -28.41 -30.54
CA ALA A 712 10.14 -27.36 -29.52
C ALA A 712 9.51 -27.85 -28.22
N ARG A 713 10.01 -27.36 -27.10
CA ARG A 713 9.35 -27.47 -25.80
C ARG A 713 8.48 -26.22 -25.57
N ILE A 714 7.25 -26.44 -25.11
CA ILE A 714 6.28 -25.41 -24.74
C ILE A 714 6.00 -25.55 -23.25
N GLY A 715 6.07 -24.45 -22.50
CA GLY A 715 5.93 -24.40 -21.04
C GLY A 715 7.26 -24.12 -20.35
N ALA A 716 7.19 -23.57 -19.14
CA ALA A 716 8.37 -23.22 -18.34
C ALA A 716 9.25 -24.45 -18.04
N GLU A 717 10.54 -24.22 -17.82
CA GLU A 717 11.49 -25.30 -17.56
C GLU A 717 11.14 -26.11 -16.30
N HIS A 718 10.56 -25.45 -15.30
CA HIS A 718 10.19 -26.04 -14.00
C HIS A 718 8.75 -26.61 -13.97
N SER A 719 7.89 -26.30 -14.93
CA SER A 719 6.47 -26.72 -14.93
C SER A 719 6.30 -28.15 -15.45
N ASP A 720 5.41 -28.92 -14.81
CA ASP A 720 5.02 -30.27 -15.25
C ASP A 720 4.11 -30.27 -16.49
N ASP A 721 3.51 -29.11 -16.81
CA ASP A 721 2.72 -28.90 -18.03
C ASP A 721 3.58 -28.71 -19.28
N ALA A 722 4.90 -28.69 -19.10
CA ALA A 722 5.84 -28.57 -20.19
C ALA A 722 5.74 -29.77 -21.15
N ARG A 723 5.56 -29.48 -22.43
CA ARG A 723 5.27 -30.48 -23.46
C ARG A 723 6.13 -30.29 -24.69
N TRP A 724 6.55 -31.41 -25.27
CA TRP A 724 7.30 -31.44 -26.52
C TRP A 724 6.35 -31.53 -27.72
N VAL A 725 6.62 -30.72 -28.73
CA VAL A 725 5.86 -30.73 -29.98
C VAL A 725 6.79 -30.79 -31.18
N ARG A 726 6.34 -31.48 -32.24
CA ARG A 726 6.94 -31.42 -33.56
C ARG A 726 6.08 -30.51 -34.46
N LEU A 727 6.73 -29.54 -35.10
CA LEU A 727 6.15 -28.59 -36.04
C LEU A 727 6.58 -28.94 -37.47
N GLN A 728 5.62 -29.24 -38.32
CA GLN A 728 5.82 -29.52 -39.75
C GLN A 728 4.82 -28.72 -40.61
N GLY A 729 5.24 -27.54 -41.06
CA GLY A 729 4.33 -26.61 -41.73
C GLY A 729 3.17 -26.21 -40.79
N PRO A 730 1.90 -26.45 -41.15
CA PRO A 730 0.76 -26.19 -40.26
C PRO A 730 0.56 -27.26 -39.18
N ALA A 731 1.20 -28.43 -39.30
CA ALA A 731 0.95 -29.55 -38.40
C ALA A 731 1.73 -29.39 -37.09
N LEU A 732 1.01 -29.36 -35.98
CA LEU A 732 1.55 -29.49 -34.62
C LEU A 732 1.28 -30.91 -34.12
N THR A 733 2.32 -31.69 -33.88
CA THR A 733 2.21 -33.06 -33.38
C THR A 733 2.80 -33.15 -31.96
N PRO A 734 1.99 -33.38 -30.92
CA PRO A 734 2.50 -33.63 -29.57
C PRO A 734 3.38 -34.87 -29.50
N LEU A 735 4.43 -34.82 -28.68
CA LEU A 735 5.38 -35.91 -28.43
C LEU A 735 5.33 -36.33 -26.95
N PRO A 736 4.23 -36.94 -26.47
CA PRO A 736 4.01 -37.18 -25.03
C PRO A 736 5.00 -38.17 -24.39
N ALA A 737 5.62 -39.03 -25.19
CA ALA A 737 6.65 -39.96 -24.73
C ALA A 737 8.01 -39.28 -24.48
N LEU A 738 8.20 -38.05 -24.95
CA LEU A 738 9.44 -37.30 -24.80
C LEU A 738 9.35 -36.43 -23.56
N LYS A 739 10.26 -36.65 -22.61
CA LYS A 739 10.39 -35.87 -21.36
C LYS A 739 11.61 -34.96 -21.36
N GLY A 740 12.57 -35.18 -22.25
CA GLY A 740 13.71 -34.29 -22.48
C GLY A 740 14.40 -34.60 -23.81
N LEU A 741 15.00 -33.58 -24.43
CA LEU A 741 15.67 -33.69 -25.72
C LEU A 741 16.92 -32.83 -25.75
N GLY A 742 17.97 -33.36 -26.39
CA GLY A 742 19.23 -32.66 -26.62
C GLY A 742 19.88 -33.03 -27.93
N ARG A 743 20.79 -32.18 -28.41
CA ARG A 743 21.56 -32.39 -29.64
C ARG A 743 23.04 -32.11 -29.40
N SER A 744 23.90 -32.93 -29.99
CA SER A 744 25.35 -32.73 -29.98
C SER A 744 25.75 -31.51 -30.79
N HIS A 745 26.95 -30.99 -30.54
CA HIS A 745 27.44 -29.78 -31.17
C HIS A 745 27.61 -29.93 -32.70
N ASP A 746 28.00 -31.12 -33.17
CA ASP A 746 28.08 -31.43 -34.60
C ASP A 746 26.72 -31.69 -35.28
N GLY A 747 25.63 -31.66 -34.51
CA GLY A 747 24.26 -31.86 -34.95
C GLY A 747 23.88 -33.30 -35.29
N ARG A 748 24.77 -34.28 -35.07
CA ARG A 748 24.59 -35.66 -35.54
C ARG A 748 24.00 -36.61 -34.50
N CYS A 749 24.20 -36.34 -33.21
CA CYS A 749 23.68 -37.16 -32.11
C CYS A 749 22.53 -36.45 -31.41
N PHE A 750 21.47 -37.20 -31.12
CA PHE A 750 20.31 -36.73 -30.34
C PHE A 750 20.16 -37.58 -29.08
N ALA A 751 19.93 -36.94 -27.94
CA ALA A 751 19.59 -37.60 -26.68
C ALA A 751 18.09 -37.42 -26.41
N LEU A 752 17.37 -38.51 -26.17
CA LEU A 752 15.95 -38.50 -25.86
C LEU A 752 15.74 -39.12 -24.48
N SER A 753 14.97 -38.45 -23.62
CA SER A 753 14.54 -38.98 -22.32
C SER A 753 13.07 -39.40 -22.40
N ASP A 754 12.76 -40.59 -21.89
CA ASP A 754 11.39 -41.06 -21.68
C ASP A 754 10.88 -40.86 -20.24
N GLY A 755 11.69 -40.20 -19.39
CA GLY A 755 11.43 -40.05 -17.96
C GLY A 755 11.96 -41.19 -17.10
N THR A 756 12.49 -42.26 -17.70
CA THR A 756 13.11 -43.38 -17.00
C THR A 756 14.59 -43.56 -17.37
N HIS A 757 14.93 -43.37 -18.64
CA HIS A 757 16.28 -43.48 -19.18
C HIS A 757 16.49 -42.46 -20.28
N ILE A 758 17.76 -42.16 -20.57
CA ILE A 758 18.14 -41.39 -21.75
C ILE A 758 18.71 -42.34 -22.79
N THR A 759 18.23 -42.26 -24.03
CA THR A 759 18.82 -42.97 -25.16
C THR A 759 19.44 -41.98 -26.13
N THR A 760 20.64 -42.28 -26.59
CA THR A 760 21.33 -41.49 -27.62
C THR A 760 21.16 -42.16 -28.97
N HIS A 761 20.98 -41.36 -30.02
CA HIS A 761 20.67 -41.84 -31.37
C HIS A 761 21.48 -41.09 -32.42
N GLN A 762 21.79 -41.78 -33.52
CA GLN A 762 22.32 -41.15 -34.73
C GLN A 762 21.17 -40.49 -35.50
N GLY A 763 21.02 -39.18 -35.38
CA GLY A 763 19.82 -38.44 -35.83
C GLY A 763 18.61 -38.60 -34.91
N PHE A 764 17.59 -37.78 -35.10
CA PHE A 764 16.38 -37.80 -34.27
C PHE A 764 15.56 -39.08 -34.49
N GLY A 765 15.46 -39.92 -33.47
CA GLY A 765 14.76 -41.22 -33.55
C GLY A 765 15.46 -42.26 -34.44
N GLY A 766 16.74 -42.06 -34.79
CA GLY A 766 17.52 -42.99 -35.60
C GLY A 766 18.05 -44.19 -34.82
N PRO A 767 19.07 -44.90 -35.33
CA PRO A 767 19.70 -46.03 -34.63
C PRO A 767 20.24 -45.61 -33.25
N GLN A 768 19.90 -46.39 -32.22
CA GLN A 768 20.38 -46.16 -30.85
C GLN A 768 21.89 -46.41 -30.77
N ILE A 769 22.61 -45.50 -30.12
CA ILE A 769 24.05 -45.55 -29.86
C ILE A 769 24.31 -46.08 -28.44
N ALA A 770 23.64 -45.50 -27.44
CA ALA A 770 23.79 -45.87 -26.03
C ALA A 770 22.49 -45.67 -25.25
N ARG A 771 22.45 -46.25 -24.04
CA ARG A 771 21.42 -46.04 -23.03
C ARG A 771 22.10 -45.56 -21.75
N LEU A 772 21.68 -44.42 -21.24
CA LEU A 772 22.25 -43.73 -20.10
C LEU A 772 21.22 -43.73 -18.95
N PRO A 773 21.65 -44.02 -17.71
CA PRO A 773 20.78 -43.92 -16.53
C PRO A 773 20.43 -42.46 -16.22
N LEU A 774 19.24 -42.24 -15.65
CA LEU A 774 18.88 -40.95 -15.06
C LEU A 774 19.48 -40.83 -13.65
N PRO A 775 19.84 -39.59 -13.23
CA PRO A 775 20.16 -39.33 -11.84
C PRO A 775 18.96 -39.56 -10.91
N GLN A 776 19.27 -39.72 -9.64
CA GLN A 776 18.32 -39.84 -8.54
C GLN A 776 18.26 -38.56 -7.71
N GLY A 777 19.22 -37.65 -7.88
CA GLY A 777 19.23 -36.34 -7.21
C GLY A 777 20.08 -36.30 -5.95
N ASN A 778 20.58 -37.45 -5.50
CA ASN A 778 21.40 -37.58 -4.28
C ASN A 778 22.80 -38.16 -4.52
N GLU A 779 23.21 -38.33 -5.78
CA GLU A 779 24.54 -38.85 -6.12
C GLU A 779 25.64 -37.96 -5.54
N GLY A 780 26.57 -38.55 -4.80
CA GLY A 780 27.72 -37.84 -4.26
C GLY A 780 27.42 -36.86 -3.12
N LEU A 781 26.17 -36.76 -2.64
CA LEU A 781 25.82 -35.89 -1.51
C LEU A 781 26.39 -36.45 -0.18
N PRO A 782 26.90 -35.59 0.73
CA PRO A 782 27.24 -35.99 2.08
C PRO A 782 26.01 -36.49 2.85
N ALA A 783 26.16 -37.61 3.57
CA ALA A 783 25.08 -38.16 4.40
C ALA A 783 24.62 -37.21 5.51
N SER A 784 25.48 -36.26 5.92
CA SER A 784 25.16 -35.24 6.92
C SER A 784 24.07 -34.26 6.49
N LEU A 785 23.86 -34.06 5.18
CA LEU A 785 22.82 -33.14 4.68
C LEU A 785 21.41 -33.72 4.79
N GLY A 786 21.26 -35.04 4.99
CA GLY A 786 19.95 -35.68 5.14
C GLY A 786 19.06 -35.63 3.89
N LEU A 787 19.62 -35.32 2.72
CA LEU A 787 18.89 -35.20 1.46
C LEU A 787 18.68 -36.56 0.77
N ALA A 788 17.49 -36.76 0.25
CA ALA A 788 17.03 -38.00 -0.37
C ALA A 788 17.03 -37.92 -1.91
N ALA A 789 16.89 -39.08 -2.53
CA ALA A 789 16.53 -39.17 -3.95
C ALA A 789 15.05 -38.86 -4.16
N GLY A 790 14.68 -38.40 -5.36
CA GLY A 790 13.27 -38.22 -5.73
C GLY A 790 13.08 -37.65 -7.13
N GLU A 791 11.87 -37.17 -7.41
CA GLU A 791 11.43 -36.80 -8.76
C GLU A 791 12.23 -35.64 -9.35
N LEU A 792 12.65 -34.65 -8.54
CA LEU A 792 13.50 -33.54 -9.00
C LEU A 792 14.81 -34.07 -9.60
N GLY A 793 15.38 -35.12 -9.01
CA GLY A 793 16.60 -35.76 -9.48
C GLY A 793 16.45 -36.51 -10.81
N GLN A 794 15.22 -36.88 -11.18
CA GLN A 794 14.92 -37.64 -12.40
C GLN A 794 14.45 -36.75 -13.56
N ARG A 795 14.24 -35.45 -13.33
CA ARG A 795 13.93 -34.48 -14.38
C ARG A 795 15.06 -34.37 -15.41
N CYS A 796 14.68 -33.98 -16.62
CA CYS A 796 15.57 -33.79 -17.75
C CYS A 796 15.32 -32.40 -18.35
N ASP A 797 15.70 -31.35 -17.62
CA ASP A 797 15.40 -29.98 -18.02
C ASP A 797 16.27 -29.55 -19.20
N GLU A 798 17.54 -29.96 -19.22
CA GLU A 798 18.44 -29.82 -20.37
C GLU A 798 19.39 -31.02 -20.46
N VAL A 799 19.64 -31.50 -21.69
CA VAL A 799 20.62 -32.57 -21.96
C VAL A 799 21.47 -32.22 -23.17
N ILE A 800 22.78 -32.43 -23.06
CA ILE A 800 23.75 -32.18 -24.15
C ILE A 800 24.55 -33.46 -24.37
N PRO A 801 24.26 -34.27 -25.41
CA PRO A 801 25.07 -35.43 -25.74
C PRO A 801 26.42 -35.02 -26.32
N PHE A 802 27.45 -35.77 -25.98
CA PHE A 802 28.72 -35.73 -26.70
C PHE A 802 28.53 -36.30 -28.11
N ASN A 803 29.36 -35.89 -29.07
CA ASN A 803 29.32 -36.27 -30.47
C ASN A 803 29.44 -37.78 -30.68
N ASP A 804 30.09 -38.51 -29.76
CA ASP A 804 30.19 -39.98 -29.78
C ASP A 804 28.90 -40.69 -29.33
N GLY A 805 27.97 -39.96 -28.72
CA GLY A 805 26.74 -40.48 -28.12
C GLY A 805 26.95 -41.45 -26.96
N GLN A 806 28.16 -41.64 -26.46
CA GLN A 806 28.47 -42.51 -25.31
C GLN A 806 28.42 -41.75 -23.99
N ARG A 807 28.38 -40.43 -24.03
CA ARG A 807 28.29 -39.56 -22.84
C ARG A 807 27.27 -38.46 -23.07
N ALA A 808 26.69 -37.96 -21.99
CA ALA A 808 25.84 -36.77 -22.03
C ALA A 808 26.01 -35.95 -20.75
N LEU A 809 25.87 -34.63 -20.86
CA LEU A 809 25.61 -33.77 -19.73
C LEU A 809 24.10 -33.67 -19.53
N LEU A 810 23.66 -33.71 -18.28
CA LEU A 810 22.28 -33.47 -17.90
C LEU A 810 22.23 -32.46 -16.78
N ARG A 811 21.33 -31.49 -16.92
CA ARG A 811 20.96 -30.53 -15.88
C ARG A 811 19.53 -30.81 -15.43
N ASN A 812 19.32 -30.79 -14.12
CA ASN A 812 18.01 -30.80 -13.47
C ASN A 812 18.07 -29.91 -12.20
N PRO A 813 16.98 -29.74 -11.44
CA PRO A 813 16.95 -28.83 -10.29
C PRO A 813 17.93 -29.23 -9.17
N THR A 814 18.38 -30.49 -9.15
CA THR A 814 19.29 -30.97 -8.11
C THR A 814 20.76 -30.74 -8.49
N GLY A 815 21.11 -30.49 -9.75
CA GLY A 815 22.51 -30.30 -10.16
C GLY A 815 22.82 -30.60 -11.63
N VAL A 816 24.11 -30.60 -11.97
CA VAL A 816 24.65 -31.01 -13.28
C VAL A 816 25.36 -32.36 -13.17
N TYR A 817 25.09 -33.24 -14.12
CA TYR A 817 25.55 -34.62 -14.13
C TYR A 817 26.25 -34.99 -15.44
N LEU A 818 27.34 -35.73 -15.33
CA LEU A 818 27.98 -36.43 -16.44
C LEU A 818 27.52 -37.89 -16.46
N LEU A 819 26.86 -38.28 -17.55
CA LEU A 819 26.24 -39.59 -17.72
C LEU A 819 27.07 -40.48 -18.65
N THR A 820 27.23 -41.75 -18.28
CA THR A 820 27.78 -42.82 -19.13
C THR A 820 26.90 -44.06 -19.01
N PRO A 821 27.00 -45.06 -19.92
CA PRO A 821 26.25 -46.30 -19.79
C PRO A 821 26.51 -47.07 -18.48
N ALA A 822 27.64 -46.79 -17.81
CA ALA A 822 28.06 -47.47 -16.59
C ALA A 822 27.87 -46.66 -15.31
N SER A 823 27.65 -45.34 -15.39
CA SER A 823 27.68 -44.47 -14.21
C SER A 823 26.92 -43.15 -14.39
N VAL A 824 26.39 -42.64 -13.28
CA VAL A 824 25.96 -41.25 -13.10
C VAL A 824 26.96 -40.57 -12.18
N GLN A 825 27.51 -39.43 -12.60
CA GLN A 825 28.42 -38.63 -11.77
C GLN A 825 27.87 -37.20 -11.66
N ARG A 826 27.61 -36.73 -10.44
CA ARG A 826 27.37 -35.29 -10.18
C ARG A 826 28.69 -34.54 -10.39
N ILE A 827 28.64 -33.53 -11.25
CA ILE A 827 29.77 -32.62 -11.52
C ILE A 827 29.48 -31.19 -11.04
N HIS A 828 28.26 -30.90 -10.59
CA HIS A 828 27.94 -29.68 -9.86
C HIS A 828 26.68 -29.85 -9.01
N PRO A 829 26.67 -29.41 -7.73
CA PRO A 829 27.84 -29.01 -6.94
C PRO A 829 28.77 -30.21 -6.62
N GLN A 830 30.06 -29.95 -6.44
CA GLN A 830 31.06 -30.97 -6.05
C GLN A 830 31.53 -30.83 -4.60
N GLU A 831 31.45 -29.62 -4.04
CA GLU A 831 31.90 -29.27 -2.70
C GLU A 831 30.67 -28.86 -1.86
N PHE A 832 30.65 -29.30 -0.60
CA PHE A 832 29.53 -29.11 0.32
C PHE A 832 30.09 -28.71 1.69
N ASP A 833 30.03 -27.41 1.98
CA ASP A 833 30.41 -26.87 3.29
C ASP A 833 29.23 -26.99 4.27
N GLU A 834 29.52 -27.19 5.57
CA GLU A 834 28.49 -27.37 6.60
C GLU A 834 27.54 -26.16 6.72
N ASP A 835 28.05 -24.94 6.47
CA ASP A 835 27.30 -23.68 6.47
C ASP A 835 27.21 -23.06 5.05
N GLY A 836 27.52 -23.84 4.00
CA GLY A 836 27.54 -23.38 2.61
C GLY A 836 26.15 -23.30 1.96
N PRO A 837 26.03 -22.67 0.78
CA PRO A 837 24.73 -22.43 0.13
C PRO A 837 23.93 -23.71 -0.10
N TYR A 838 24.60 -24.83 -0.37
CA TYR A 838 23.96 -26.13 -0.63
C TYR A 838 23.46 -26.86 0.63
N SER A 839 23.73 -26.30 1.82
CA SER A 839 23.16 -26.73 3.09
C SER A 839 21.97 -25.89 3.54
N TRP A 840 21.75 -24.72 2.92
CA TRP A 840 20.71 -23.78 3.32
C TRP A 840 19.31 -24.33 3.05
N PRO A 841 18.33 -24.08 3.95
CA PRO A 841 16.95 -24.52 3.75
C PRO A 841 16.32 -24.04 2.44
N LYS A 842 16.66 -22.83 1.97
CA LYS A 842 16.17 -22.27 0.70
C LYS A 842 16.47 -23.16 -0.52
N ASN A 843 17.56 -23.94 -0.45
CA ASN A 843 17.98 -24.85 -1.51
C ASN A 843 17.50 -26.28 -1.27
N GLN A 844 16.51 -26.48 -0.41
CA GLN A 844 15.92 -27.78 -0.09
C GLN A 844 14.41 -27.74 -0.30
N MET A 845 13.90 -28.64 -1.12
CA MET A 845 12.46 -28.80 -1.34
C MET A 845 11.98 -30.07 -0.65
N GLN A 846 10.86 -29.98 0.06
CA GLN A 846 10.23 -31.12 0.73
C GLN A 846 9.00 -31.53 -0.07
N GLU A 847 8.86 -32.83 -0.39
CA GLU A 847 7.66 -33.32 -1.08
C GLU A 847 6.40 -33.00 -0.24
N VAL A 848 5.51 -32.20 -0.79
CA VAL A 848 4.20 -31.91 -0.18
C VAL A 848 3.27 -33.04 -0.62
N GLY A 849 2.69 -33.77 0.33
CA GLY A 849 1.63 -34.75 0.00
C GLY A 849 0.46 -34.00 -0.64
N GLU A 850 -0.08 -34.57 -1.74
CA GLU A 850 -1.21 -34.06 -2.55
C GLU A 850 -2.05 -32.98 -1.85
N ARG A 851 -1.85 -31.72 -2.24
CA ARG A 851 -2.74 -30.60 -1.85
C ARG A 851 -4.03 -30.70 -2.68
N ASP A 852 -5.17 -30.47 -2.02
CA ASP A 852 -6.46 -30.24 -2.69
C ASP A 852 -6.36 -28.92 -3.48
N ASP A 853 -6.64 -29.00 -4.79
CA ASP A 853 -6.58 -27.89 -5.75
C ASP A 853 -7.71 -26.86 -5.48
N ASN A 854 -7.54 -25.89 -4.57
CA ASN A 854 -8.46 -24.74 -4.40
C ASN A 854 -7.86 -23.56 -3.61
N GLU A 855 -6.59 -23.18 -3.80
CA GLU A 855 -6.08 -21.90 -3.27
C GLU A 855 -5.21 -21.18 -4.31
N ASP A 856 -5.86 -20.23 -4.99
CA ASP A 856 -5.38 -18.97 -5.56
C ASP A 856 -3.91 -18.85 -6.02
N GLU A 857 -3.70 -19.02 -7.32
CA GLU A 857 -2.55 -18.48 -8.06
C GLU A 857 -2.74 -16.97 -8.28
N ASN A 858 -2.34 -16.14 -7.30
CA ASN A 858 -1.96 -14.73 -7.51
C ASN A 858 -1.10 -14.28 -6.32
N GLY A 859 0.21 -14.35 -6.48
CA GLY A 859 1.15 -13.86 -5.47
C GLY A 859 2.54 -13.71 -6.09
N ASP A 860 2.83 -12.51 -6.57
CA ASP A 860 4.17 -12.09 -6.94
C ASP A 860 5.11 -12.30 -5.74
N GLY A 861 6.15 -13.09 -5.95
CA GLY A 861 7.11 -13.47 -4.93
C GLY A 861 8.04 -12.32 -4.55
N ASP A 862 7.78 -11.72 -3.41
CA ASP A 862 8.74 -11.06 -2.52
C ASP A 862 8.31 -11.41 -1.08
N ASP A 863 8.60 -12.64 -0.64
CA ASP A 863 8.41 -13.05 0.76
C ASP A 863 9.79 -13.32 1.40
N ASP A 864 10.44 -12.21 1.79
CA ASP A 864 11.56 -12.19 2.71
C ASP A 864 11.05 -11.65 4.07
N GLY A 865 10.41 -12.48 4.90
CA GLY A 865 10.47 -12.28 6.35
C GLY A 865 9.25 -12.64 7.19
N ASP A 866 9.42 -13.76 7.90
CA ASP A 866 8.97 -14.02 9.27
C ASP A 866 7.49 -14.38 9.52
N GLY A 867 7.19 -15.65 9.25
CA GLY A 867 6.83 -16.59 10.34
C GLY A 867 5.58 -16.28 11.13
N GLY A 868 4.42 -16.74 10.64
CA GLY A 868 3.19 -16.61 11.40
C GLY A 868 2.07 -17.61 11.13
N GLU A 869 2.21 -18.67 10.33
CA GLU A 869 1.04 -19.54 10.03
C GLU A 869 1.37 -21.05 9.98
N ASP A 870 0.78 -21.78 10.94
CA ASP A 870 0.46 -23.22 10.95
C ASP A 870 1.49 -24.23 10.40
N GLU A 871 2.56 -24.47 11.18
CA GLU A 871 3.45 -25.63 11.00
C GLU A 871 2.73 -26.96 11.29
N ARG A 872 2.01 -27.51 10.30
CA ARG A 872 1.93 -28.96 10.19
C ARG A 872 3.30 -29.45 9.74
N GLU A 873 4.09 -30.02 10.67
CA GLU A 873 5.39 -30.63 10.37
C GLU A 873 5.27 -31.61 9.19
N ASN A 874 5.62 -31.16 7.98
CA ASN A 874 5.79 -32.05 6.85
C ASN A 874 7.06 -32.87 7.10
N THR A 875 6.91 -34.15 7.41
CA THR A 875 8.04 -35.07 7.66
C THR A 875 8.55 -35.74 6.38
N GLY A 876 8.18 -35.24 5.20
CA GLY A 876 8.60 -35.79 3.91
C GLY A 876 10.13 -35.74 3.69
N PRO A 877 10.68 -36.61 2.83
CA PRO A 877 12.10 -36.57 2.46
C PRO A 877 12.43 -35.23 1.75
N ARG A 878 13.56 -34.61 2.11
CA ARG A 878 14.04 -33.36 1.50
C ARG A 878 14.95 -33.66 0.31
N GLN A 879 14.79 -32.93 -0.79
CA GLN A 879 15.63 -33.01 -1.98
C GLN A 879 16.38 -31.69 -2.19
N LEU A 880 17.57 -31.74 -2.79
CA LEU A 880 18.31 -30.53 -3.19
C LEU A 880 17.57 -29.85 -4.34
N ALA A 881 17.34 -28.54 -4.26
CA ALA A 881 16.70 -27.74 -5.30
C ALA A 881 17.48 -26.44 -5.47
N LEU A 882 18.11 -26.26 -6.61
CA LEU A 882 19.05 -25.19 -6.89
C LEU A 882 18.48 -24.26 -7.97
N CYS A 883 18.67 -22.97 -7.78
CA CYS A 883 18.15 -21.94 -8.68
C CYS A 883 19.17 -21.54 -9.75
N MET A 884 18.65 -21.17 -10.93
CA MET A 884 19.43 -20.63 -12.05
C MET A 884 20.60 -21.51 -12.53
N LEU A 885 20.45 -22.83 -12.43
CA LEU A 885 21.42 -23.75 -12.97
C LEU A 885 21.59 -23.60 -14.48
N HIS A 886 22.84 -23.56 -14.91
CA HIS A 886 23.20 -23.48 -16.31
C HIS A 886 24.42 -24.34 -16.62
N MET A 887 24.52 -24.80 -17.87
CA MET A 887 25.67 -25.56 -18.35
C MET A 887 25.94 -25.32 -19.84
N ALA A 888 27.18 -25.52 -20.26
CA ALA A 888 27.58 -25.55 -21.66
C ALA A 888 28.71 -26.56 -21.89
N LEU A 889 28.72 -27.20 -23.05
CA LEU A 889 29.80 -28.05 -23.54
C LEU A 889 30.53 -27.33 -24.68
N SER A 890 31.86 -27.28 -24.63
CA SER A 890 32.65 -26.66 -25.70
C SER A 890 32.48 -27.44 -27.02
N PRO A 891 32.45 -26.75 -28.18
CA PRO A 891 32.36 -27.40 -29.49
C PRO A 891 33.39 -28.52 -29.74
N ASP A 892 34.59 -28.39 -29.18
CA ASP A 892 35.67 -29.38 -29.27
C ASP A 892 35.60 -30.49 -28.20
N GLU A 893 34.58 -30.47 -27.34
CA GLU A 893 34.26 -31.43 -26.28
C GLU A 893 35.35 -31.58 -25.20
N ARG A 894 36.21 -30.58 -25.04
CA ARG A 894 37.30 -30.59 -24.05
C ARG A 894 36.96 -29.92 -22.74
N HIS A 895 35.97 -29.03 -22.73
CA HIS A 895 35.64 -28.19 -21.59
C HIS A 895 34.14 -28.15 -21.33
N ILE A 896 33.78 -28.02 -20.06
CA ILE A 896 32.41 -27.85 -19.59
C ILE A 896 32.38 -26.57 -18.78
N ALA A 897 31.42 -25.69 -19.03
CA ALA A 897 31.16 -24.53 -18.18
C ALA A 897 29.81 -24.71 -17.50
N LEU A 898 29.71 -24.34 -16.23
CA LEU A 898 28.47 -24.49 -15.45
C LEU A 898 28.45 -23.55 -14.24
N GLY A 899 27.29 -23.45 -13.60
CA GLY A 899 27.09 -22.72 -12.36
C GLY A 899 25.63 -22.74 -11.93
N ASP A 900 25.39 -22.07 -10.80
CA ASP A 900 24.08 -21.78 -10.19
C ASP A 900 24.12 -20.41 -9.50
N GLN A 901 22.94 -19.92 -9.08
CA GLN A 901 22.77 -18.60 -8.45
C GLN A 901 23.68 -18.35 -7.24
N ASP A 902 23.95 -19.38 -6.43
CA ASP A 902 24.73 -19.27 -5.19
C ASP A 902 26.21 -19.65 -5.40
N SER A 903 26.66 -19.75 -6.65
CA SER A 903 28.02 -20.19 -7.00
C SER A 903 28.77 -19.12 -7.81
N ARG A 904 29.89 -19.52 -8.43
CA ARG A 904 30.54 -18.77 -9.50
C ARG A 904 30.31 -19.49 -10.82
N HIS A 905 30.63 -18.86 -11.94
CA HIS A 905 30.82 -19.60 -13.18
C HIS A 905 32.06 -20.50 -13.06
N ILE A 906 31.92 -21.80 -13.28
CA ILE A 906 32.99 -22.79 -13.10
C ILE A 906 33.33 -23.42 -14.45
N LEU A 907 34.62 -23.50 -14.77
CA LEU A 907 35.16 -24.19 -15.94
C LEU A 907 35.77 -25.52 -15.51
N LEU A 908 35.32 -26.61 -16.13
CA LEU A 908 35.79 -27.98 -15.93
C LEU A 908 36.45 -28.53 -17.21
N ASP A 909 37.26 -29.58 -17.06
CA ASP A 909 37.62 -30.44 -18.18
C ASP A 909 36.47 -31.40 -18.58
N ALA A 910 36.63 -32.11 -19.68
CA ALA A 910 35.65 -33.06 -20.20
C ALA A 910 35.40 -34.30 -19.30
N GLN A 911 36.12 -34.44 -18.18
CA GLN A 911 35.92 -35.48 -17.17
C GLN A 911 35.24 -34.91 -15.90
N GLY A 912 34.92 -33.61 -15.88
CA GLY A 912 34.27 -32.95 -14.77
C GLY A 912 35.23 -32.45 -13.69
N LYS A 913 36.54 -32.41 -13.95
CA LYS A 913 37.50 -31.85 -12.99
C LYS A 913 37.53 -30.33 -13.09
N VAL A 914 37.44 -29.64 -11.96
CA VAL A 914 37.55 -28.17 -11.87
C VAL A 914 38.91 -27.71 -12.39
N LEU A 915 38.87 -26.78 -13.35
CA LEU A 915 40.03 -26.08 -13.88
C LEU A 915 40.19 -24.71 -13.22
N ARG A 916 39.11 -23.93 -13.16
CA ARG A 916 39.06 -22.57 -12.55
C ARG A 916 37.63 -22.03 -12.44
N ALA A 917 37.48 -20.89 -11.78
CA ALA A 917 36.24 -20.11 -11.72
C ALA A 917 36.36 -18.75 -12.44
N LEU A 918 35.22 -18.20 -12.85
CA LEU A 918 35.09 -16.87 -13.42
C LEU A 918 34.16 -16.03 -12.55
N PHE A 919 34.61 -14.82 -12.21
CA PHE A 919 33.90 -13.89 -11.35
C PHE A 919 33.00 -12.96 -12.16
N THR A 920 31.84 -12.69 -11.59
CA THR A 920 30.82 -11.78 -12.09
C THR A 920 30.21 -11.07 -10.89
N ASP A 921 29.76 -9.84 -11.07
CA ASP A 921 29.35 -8.95 -9.96
C ASP A 921 28.06 -9.41 -9.23
N ASP A 922 27.35 -10.43 -9.74
CA ASP A 922 26.06 -10.90 -9.22
C ASP A 922 25.75 -12.37 -9.58
N TYR A 923 24.51 -12.82 -9.36
CA TYR A 923 23.97 -14.17 -9.55
C TYR A 923 24.29 -14.80 -10.93
N PRO A 924 25.18 -15.82 -11.01
CA PRO A 924 25.45 -16.53 -12.26
C PRO A 924 24.19 -17.16 -12.85
N HIS A 925 23.96 -16.92 -14.14
CA HIS A 925 22.69 -17.29 -14.78
C HIS A 925 22.84 -18.05 -16.10
N HIS A 926 23.78 -17.69 -16.97
CA HIS A 926 23.91 -18.31 -18.30
C HIS A 926 25.36 -18.35 -18.78
N THR A 927 25.73 -19.39 -19.54
CA THR A 927 27.09 -19.53 -20.07
C THR A 927 27.13 -20.14 -21.47
N ARG A 928 28.14 -19.77 -22.28
CA ARG A 928 28.31 -20.26 -23.65
C ARG A 928 29.77 -20.18 -24.13
N PHE A 929 30.23 -21.20 -24.86
CA PHE A 929 31.52 -21.14 -25.57
C PHE A 929 31.38 -20.51 -26.96
N SER A 930 32.40 -19.77 -27.41
CA SER A 930 32.52 -19.35 -28.81
C SER A 930 32.60 -20.57 -29.74
N HIS A 931 32.26 -20.37 -31.02
CA HIS A 931 32.21 -21.45 -32.01
C HIS A 931 33.56 -22.20 -32.17
N ASP A 932 34.68 -21.52 -31.97
CA ASP A 932 36.03 -22.09 -32.03
C ASP A 932 36.53 -22.64 -30.67
N SER A 933 35.69 -22.62 -29.62
CA SER A 933 36.02 -23.00 -28.25
C SER A 933 37.10 -22.13 -27.58
N ALA A 934 37.45 -20.97 -28.15
CA ALA A 934 38.52 -20.13 -27.62
C ALA A 934 38.08 -19.20 -26.47
N LEU A 935 36.80 -18.81 -26.44
CA LEU A 935 36.23 -17.90 -25.44
C LEU A 935 35.08 -18.57 -24.68
N LEU A 936 34.99 -18.28 -23.40
CA LEU A 936 33.87 -18.56 -22.52
C LEU A 936 33.13 -17.25 -22.25
N TRP A 937 31.84 -17.22 -22.56
CA TRP A 937 30.92 -16.14 -22.24
C TRP A 937 30.12 -16.53 -21.01
N ALA A 938 30.00 -15.60 -20.07
CA ALA A 938 29.28 -15.80 -18.83
C ALA A 938 28.40 -14.60 -18.53
N ASN A 939 27.18 -14.87 -18.08
CA ASN A 939 26.19 -13.89 -17.72
C ASN A 939 25.77 -14.06 -16.27
N SER A 940 25.59 -12.95 -15.58
CA SER A 940 24.91 -12.87 -14.29
C SER A 940 23.68 -11.99 -14.39
N CYS A 941 22.71 -12.20 -13.51
CA CYS A 941 21.47 -11.43 -13.48
C CYS A 941 21.26 -10.68 -12.15
N HIS A 942 20.53 -9.58 -12.21
CA HIS A 942 20.03 -8.80 -11.09
C HIS A 942 18.68 -8.18 -11.47
N PHE A 943 17.58 -8.67 -10.90
CA PHE A 943 16.21 -8.36 -11.36
C PHE A 943 16.07 -8.49 -12.89
N TYR A 944 15.50 -7.51 -13.60
CA TYR A 944 15.33 -7.57 -15.06
C TYR A 944 16.61 -7.32 -15.86
N ASN A 945 17.75 -7.12 -15.20
CA ASN A 945 19.01 -6.78 -15.83
C ASN A 945 20.11 -7.81 -15.57
N GLY A 946 21.28 -7.64 -16.17
CA GLY A 946 22.40 -8.55 -15.97
C GLY A 946 23.70 -8.09 -16.61
N CYS A 947 24.81 -8.72 -16.20
CA CYS A 947 26.16 -8.43 -16.68
C CYS A 947 26.68 -9.60 -17.53
N THR A 948 27.19 -9.32 -18.73
CA THR A 948 27.82 -10.30 -19.62
C THR A 948 29.31 -10.02 -19.75
N VAL A 949 30.13 -11.02 -19.45
CA VAL A 949 31.59 -10.99 -19.58
C VAL A 949 32.09 -12.11 -20.49
N ALA A 950 33.29 -11.96 -21.05
CA ALA A 950 33.97 -13.02 -21.81
C ALA A 950 35.43 -13.23 -21.33
N SER A 951 35.88 -14.47 -21.25
CA SER A 951 37.26 -14.86 -20.90
C SER A 951 37.81 -15.86 -21.90
N ARG A 952 39.13 -15.88 -22.14
CA ARG A 952 39.74 -16.94 -22.97
C ARG A 952 39.75 -18.25 -22.21
N VAL A 953 39.40 -19.37 -22.84
CA VAL A 953 39.31 -20.69 -22.19
C VAL A 953 40.66 -21.15 -21.63
N ASP A 954 41.75 -20.93 -22.37
CA ASP A 954 43.11 -21.36 -22.00
C ASP A 954 43.77 -20.54 -20.86
N ASP A 955 43.10 -19.52 -20.34
CA ASP A 955 43.65 -18.74 -19.23
C ASP A 955 43.75 -19.63 -17.98
N ALA A 956 44.90 -19.59 -17.30
CA ALA A 956 45.24 -20.54 -16.23
C ALA A 956 44.77 -20.12 -14.83
N GLN A 957 44.17 -18.93 -14.70
CA GLN A 957 43.78 -18.35 -13.42
C GLN A 957 42.32 -17.90 -13.46
N ASP A 958 41.73 -17.78 -12.28
CA ASP A 958 40.43 -17.12 -12.13
C ASP A 958 40.53 -15.65 -12.59
N SER A 959 39.47 -15.12 -13.16
CA SER A 959 39.40 -13.74 -13.67
C SER A 959 37.98 -13.18 -13.59
N GLU A 960 37.85 -11.86 -13.73
CA GLU A 960 36.54 -11.17 -13.88
C GLU A 960 36.08 -11.13 -15.36
N GLY A 961 36.87 -11.70 -16.27
CA GLY A 961 36.61 -11.61 -17.71
C GLY A 961 36.75 -10.18 -18.26
N THR A 962 36.36 -10.02 -19.53
CA THR A 962 36.22 -8.74 -20.22
C THR A 962 34.75 -8.41 -20.32
N LEU A 963 34.33 -7.25 -19.80
CA LEU A 963 32.97 -6.76 -19.88
C LEU A 963 32.53 -6.62 -21.35
N ILE A 964 31.43 -7.27 -21.71
CA ILE A 964 30.80 -7.17 -23.03
C ILE A 964 29.61 -6.22 -22.99
N ASP A 965 28.76 -6.39 -21.97
CA ASP A 965 27.58 -5.59 -21.75
C ASP A 965 27.22 -5.64 -20.27
N SER A 966 26.82 -4.50 -19.70
CA SER A 966 26.49 -4.44 -18.28
C SER A 966 24.99 -4.58 -18.01
N GLU A 967 24.12 -4.53 -19.03
CA GLU A 967 22.65 -4.48 -18.91
C GLU A 967 21.93 -5.78 -19.25
N TRP A 968 22.48 -6.58 -20.15
CA TRP A 968 21.74 -7.71 -20.69
C TRP A 968 21.62 -8.86 -19.70
N ARG A 969 20.39 -9.12 -19.25
CA ARG A 969 20.02 -10.42 -18.67
C ARG A 969 19.83 -11.45 -19.79
N VAL A 970 20.74 -12.41 -19.91
CA VAL A 970 20.76 -13.37 -21.02
C VAL A 970 20.17 -14.71 -20.60
N TYR A 971 19.24 -15.23 -21.39
CA TYR A 971 18.57 -16.52 -21.16
C TYR A 971 18.88 -17.56 -22.24
N ALA A 972 19.26 -17.11 -23.43
CA ALA A 972 19.54 -17.99 -24.56
C ALA A 972 20.67 -17.44 -25.41
N SER A 973 21.40 -18.36 -26.05
CA SER A 973 22.53 -17.98 -26.91
C SER A 973 22.80 -19.01 -27.98
N ALA A 974 23.37 -18.56 -29.09
CA ALA A 974 23.89 -19.43 -30.13
C ALA A 974 25.16 -18.83 -30.76
N THR A 975 25.95 -19.67 -31.42
CA THR A 975 27.27 -19.30 -31.91
C THR A 975 27.49 -19.74 -33.35
N LEU A 976 28.11 -18.86 -34.12
CA LEU A 976 28.57 -19.06 -35.48
C LEU A 976 30.06 -18.69 -35.58
N PRO A 977 30.77 -19.09 -36.65
CA PRO A 977 32.15 -18.65 -36.86
C PRO A 977 32.26 -17.12 -36.80
N GLY A 978 33.00 -16.61 -35.80
CA GLY A 978 33.22 -15.18 -35.59
C GLY A 978 32.05 -14.39 -35.01
N MET A 979 31.01 -15.05 -34.50
CA MET A 979 29.80 -14.39 -34.00
C MET A 979 29.13 -15.14 -32.86
N VAL A 980 28.80 -14.41 -31.79
CA VAL A 980 27.97 -14.88 -30.67
C VAL A 980 26.65 -14.10 -30.69
N ILE A 981 25.53 -14.82 -30.69
CA ILE A 981 24.18 -14.27 -30.62
C ILE A 981 23.65 -14.55 -29.21
N VAL A 982 23.23 -13.51 -28.49
CA VAL A 982 22.60 -13.60 -27.17
C VAL A 982 21.19 -13.02 -27.21
N GLY A 983 20.25 -13.63 -26.49
CA GLY A 983 18.88 -13.16 -26.33
C GLY A 983 18.64 -12.63 -24.93
N ASP A 984 18.07 -11.42 -24.83
CA ASP A 984 17.86 -10.73 -23.54
C ASP A 984 16.40 -10.78 -23.02
N ALA A 985 16.23 -10.32 -21.77
CA ALA A 985 14.93 -10.15 -21.11
C ALA A 985 14.00 -9.13 -21.77
N HIS A 986 14.52 -8.24 -22.61
CA HIS A 986 13.72 -7.22 -23.30
C HIS A 986 13.29 -7.66 -24.69
N GLY A 987 13.55 -8.91 -25.07
CA GLY A 987 13.14 -9.49 -26.34
C GLY A 987 14.01 -9.10 -27.52
N TYR A 988 15.25 -8.68 -27.28
CA TYR A 988 16.25 -8.43 -28.30
C TYR A 988 17.22 -9.61 -28.44
N LEU A 989 17.54 -9.92 -29.69
CA LEU A 989 18.74 -10.64 -30.05
C LEU A 989 19.85 -9.64 -30.29
N HIS A 990 21.02 -9.89 -29.73
CA HIS A 990 22.23 -9.12 -29.95
C HIS A 990 23.32 -10.02 -30.49
N ALA A 991 23.89 -9.65 -31.63
CA ALA A 991 25.06 -10.31 -32.18
C ALA A 991 26.32 -9.50 -31.91
N ARG A 992 27.32 -10.17 -31.37
CA ARG A 992 28.67 -9.65 -31.13
C ARG A 992 29.69 -10.47 -31.91
N ASP A 993 30.80 -9.85 -32.29
CA ASP A 993 31.97 -10.61 -32.75
C ASP A 993 32.75 -11.20 -31.56
N ASP A 994 33.80 -11.98 -31.85
CA ASP A 994 34.65 -12.60 -30.83
C ASP A 994 35.39 -11.56 -29.96
N ALA A 995 35.46 -10.29 -30.36
CA ALA A 995 36.03 -9.21 -29.57
C ALA A 995 34.97 -8.45 -28.74
N GLY A 996 33.71 -8.89 -28.75
CA GLY A 996 32.60 -8.24 -28.03
C GLY A 996 31.98 -7.06 -28.78
N LYS A 997 32.42 -6.76 -30.00
CA LYS A 997 31.91 -5.62 -30.76
C LYS A 997 30.53 -5.92 -31.34
N ALA A 998 29.62 -4.96 -31.22
CA ALA A 998 28.27 -5.08 -31.78
C ALA A 998 28.29 -5.25 -33.30
N LEU A 999 27.63 -6.30 -33.78
CA LEU A 999 27.39 -6.58 -35.20
C LEU A 999 25.99 -6.15 -35.61
N TRP A 1000 24.97 -6.60 -34.88
CA TRP A 1000 23.58 -6.25 -35.13
C TRP A 1000 22.68 -6.57 -33.94
N ARG A 1001 21.45 -6.05 -33.97
CA ARG A 1001 20.34 -6.43 -33.07
C ARG A 1001 19.03 -6.65 -33.80
N HIS A 1002 18.14 -7.45 -33.22
CA HIS A 1002 16.80 -7.74 -33.77
C HIS A 1002 15.79 -7.95 -32.63
N HIS A 1003 14.67 -7.24 -32.67
CA HIS A 1003 13.62 -7.36 -31.66
C HIS A 1003 12.56 -8.38 -32.07
N ILE A 1004 12.27 -9.32 -31.17
CA ILE A 1004 11.25 -10.37 -31.34
C ILE A 1004 10.00 -10.05 -30.51
N GLY A 1005 10.21 -9.50 -29.31
CA GLY A 1005 9.20 -9.26 -28.27
C GLY A 1005 9.18 -10.33 -27.18
N SER A 1006 9.01 -9.90 -25.93
CA SER A 1006 9.11 -10.72 -24.71
C SER A 1006 10.50 -11.36 -24.51
N THR A 1007 10.84 -11.78 -23.28
CA THR A 1007 12.14 -12.38 -22.93
C THR A 1007 12.49 -13.53 -23.86
N ILE A 1008 13.70 -13.53 -24.44
CA ILE A 1008 14.14 -14.59 -25.35
C ILE A 1008 14.52 -15.84 -24.56
N SER A 1009 13.84 -16.97 -24.79
CA SER A 1009 14.06 -18.23 -24.08
C SER A 1009 14.82 -19.28 -24.87
N ALA A 1010 14.94 -19.13 -26.20
CA ALA A 1010 15.70 -20.07 -27.02
C ALA A 1010 16.24 -19.39 -28.28
N VAL A 1011 17.45 -19.78 -28.71
CA VAL A 1011 18.03 -19.37 -29.98
C VAL A 1011 18.69 -20.59 -30.63
N GLU A 1012 18.27 -20.92 -31.84
CA GLU A 1012 18.88 -21.99 -32.63
C GLU A 1012 19.22 -21.49 -34.04
N VAL A 1013 20.40 -21.86 -34.52
CA VAL A 1013 20.95 -21.40 -35.79
C VAL A 1013 21.07 -22.60 -36.73
N SER A 1014 20.73 -22.41 -38.01
CA SER A 1014 21.01 -23.43 -39.03
C SER A 1014 22.53 -23.60 -39.24
N PRO A 1015 23.02 -24.77 -39.68
CA PRO A 1015 24.46 -25.01 -39.84
C PRO A 1015 25.19 -24.02 -40.78
N ASP A 1016 24.48 -23.43 -41.75
CA ASP A 1016 24.98 -22.43 -42.68
C ASP A 1016 24.74 -20.98 -42.20
N GLY A 1017 24.09 -20.78 -41.05
CA GLY A 1017 23.74 -19.47 -40.49
C GLY A 1017 22.68 -18.70 -41.25
N SER A 1018 22.01 -19.32 -42.24
CA SER A 1018 21.01 -18.66 -43.08
C SER A 1018 19.65 -18.52 -42.38
N LEU A 1019 19.35 -19.35 -41.39
CA LEU A 1019 18.09 -19.35 -40.64
C LEU A 1019 18.35 -19.27 -39.13
N LEU A 1020 17.46 -18.56 -38.43
CA LEU A 1020 17.39 -18.53 -36.96
C LEU A 1020 16.00 -18.95 -36.50
N LEU A 1021 15.93 -19.82 -35.51
CA LEU A 1021 14.73 -20.07 -34.71
C LEU A 1021 14.89 -19.41 -33.36
N VAL A 1022 13.84 -18.73 -32.92
CA VAL A 1022 13.88 -17.93 -31.70
C VAL A 1022 12.61 -18.19 -30.89
N GLY A 1023 12.77 -18.66 -29.66
CA GLY A 1023 11.71 -18.81 -28.68
C GLY A 1023 11.66 -17.62 -27.72
N SER A 1024 10.48 -17.33 -27.17
CA SER A 1024 10.32 -16.33 -26.10
C SER A 1024 9.40 -16.83 -24.98
N TYR A 1025 9.48 -16.18 -23.82
CA TYR A 1025 8.52 -16.35 -22.73
C TYR A 1025 7.12 -15.84 -23.06
N GLY A 1026 6.94 -15.03 -24.10
CA GLY A 1026 5.63 -14.53 -24.55
C GLY A 1026 4.86 -15.50 -25.45
N GLY A 1027 5.24 -16.78 -25.50
CA GLY A 1027 4.61 -17.78 -26.36
C GLY A 1027 5.01 -17.70 -27.84
N TYR A 1028 6.07 -16.97 -28.20
CA TYR A 1028 6.49 -16.84 -29.60
C TYR A 1028 7.55 -17.87 -30.00
N LEU A 1029 7.34 -18.52 -31.14
CA LEU A 1029 8.39 -19.19 -31.91
C LEU A 1029 8.55 -18.49 -33.26
N VAL A 1030 9.69 -17.89 -33.52
CA VAL A 1030 9.93 -17.07 -34.71
C VAL A 1030 10.99 -17.71 -35.60
N LEU A 1031 10.72 -17.78 -36.90
CA LEU A 1031 11.67 -18.18 -37.93
C LEU A 1031 12.15 -16.94 -38.69
N LEU A 1032 13.44 -16.67 -38.58
CA LEU A 1032 14.11 -15.61 -39.33
C LEU A 1032 14.98 -16.18 -40.45
N GLN A 1033 15.08 -15.44 -41.56
CA GLN A 1033 15.97 -15.76 -42.66
C GLN A 1033 16.92 -14.61 -42.95
N ARG A 1034 18.19 -14.94 -43.20
CA ARG A 1034 19.21 -13.97 -43.60
C ARG A 1034 18.92 -13.45 -45.02
N SER A 1035 18.90 -12.13 -45.15
CA SER A 1035 18.69 -11.39 -46.39
C SER A 1035 19.95 -10.61 -46.74
N GLU A 1036 20.37 -10.66 -48.01
CA GLU A 1036 21.54 -9.93 -48.50
C GLU A 1036 21.20 -8.52 -49.02
N THR A 1037 19.92 -8.26 -49.29
CA THR A 1037 19.50 -7.07 -50.06
C THR A 1037 18.58 -6.13 -49.30
N GLU A 1038 17.79 -6.63 -48.35
CA GLU A 1038 16.79 -5.82 -47.62
C GLU A 1038 16.75 -6.18 -46.13
N MET A 1039 16.68 -5.15 -45.27
CA MET A 1039 16.32 -5.30 -43.85
C MET A 1039 14.81 -5.43 -43.69
N ASP A 1040 14.39 -6.09 -42.61
CA ASP A 1040 12.98 -6.17 -42.25
C ASP A 1040 12.40 -4.75 -42.05
N ARG A 1041 11.23 -4.48 -42.65
CA ARG A 1041 10.58 -3.17 -42.57
C ARG A 1041 9.73 -3.00 -41.31
N TYR A 1042 9.41 -4.10 -40.63
CA TYR A 1042 8.48 -4.17 -39.51
C TYR A 1042 9.11 -4.65 -38.20
N SER A 1043 10.36 -5.13 -38.24
CA SER A 1043 11.12 -5.47 -37.03
C SER A 1043 11.98 -4.29 -36.54
N VAL A 1044 12.00 -4.07 -35.22
CA VAL A 1044 12.91 -3.10 -34.59
C VAL A 1044 14.32 -3.70 -34.54
N GLY A 1045 15.32 -2.97 -35.02
CA GLY A 1045 16.72 -3.44 -35.06
C GLY A 1045 17.42 -3.16 -36.39
N ASN A 1046 18.64 -3.66 -36.54
CA ASN A 1046 19.49 -3.46 -37.72
C ASN A 1046 20.08 -4.76 -38.27
N SER A 1047 19.52 -5.91 -37.90
CA SER A 1047 20.02 -7.20 -38.34
C SER A 1047 19.76 -7.48 -39.82
N PRO A 1048 20.58 -8.35 -40.44
CA PRO A 1048 20.37 -8.81 -41.81
C PRO A 1048 19.29 -9.89 -41.89
N TYR A 1049 18.41 -10.01 -40.90
CA TYR A 1049 17.40 -11.06 -40.83
C TYR A 1049 16.00 -10.49 -41.02
N VAL A 1050 15.17 -11.22 -41.76
CA VAL A 1050 13.75 -10.91 -41.98
C VAL A 1050 12.88 -12.00 -41.36
N GLU A 1051 11.77 -11.62 -40.75
CA GLU A 1051 10.81 -12.56 -40.17
C GLU A 1051 10.03 -13.28 -41.27
N LEU A 1052 10.22 -14.60 -41.37
CA LEU A 1052 9.47 -15.42 -42.31
C LEU A 1052 8.15 -15.87 -41.72
N ARG A 1053 8.14 -16.32 -40.47
CA ARG A 1053 6.95 -16.89 -39.82
C ARG A 1053 7.05 -16.76 -38.31
N ARG A 1054 5.90 -16.66 -37.65
CA ARG A 1054 5.78 -16.76 -36.20
C ARG A 1054 4.66 -17.71 -35.83
N TRP A 1055 4.91 -18.58 -34.86
CA TRP A 1055 3.87 -19.31 -34.16
C TRP A 1055 3.67 -18.67 -32.79
N ILE A 1056 2.41 -18.44 -32.42
CA ILE A 1056 2.01 -17.84 -31.15
C ILE A 1056 1.21 -18.89 -30.39
N PHE A 1057 1.73 -19.29 -29.24
CA PHE A 1057 1.09 -20.18 -28.30
C PHE A 1057 0.53 -19.30 -27.20
N TRP A 1058 -0.77 -19.03 -27.21
CA TRP A 1058 -1.44 -18.31 -26.12
C TRP A 1058 -2.52 -19.21 -25.52
N ASP A 1059 -2.64 -19.23 -24.20
CA ASP A 1059 -3.50 -20.19 -23.50
C ASP A 1059 -4.99 -20.01 -23.81
N ALA A 1060 -5.42 -18.80 -24.15
CA ALA A 1060 -6.79 -18.53 -24.59
C ALA A 1060 -7.09 -19.05 -26.02
N GLU A 1061 -6.08 -19.50 -26.77
CA GLU A 1061 -6.24 -19.97 -28.15
C GLU A 1061 -6.30 -21.50 -28.23
N ALA A 1062 -7.33 -22.03 -28.89
CA ALA A 1062 -7.52 -23.48 -29.03
C ALA A 1062 -6.41 -24.18 -29.86
N ALA A 1063 -5.65 -23.42 -30.66
CA ALA A 1063 -4.51 -23.90 -31.44
C ALA A 1063 -3.53 -22.74 -31.64
N PRO A 1064 -2.23 -23.02 -31.90
CA PRO A 1064 -1.25 -21.97 -32.11
C PRO A 1064 -1.62 -21.09 -33.30
N LEU A 1065 -1.62 -19.78 -33.11
CA LEU A 1065 -1.83 -18.84 -34.20
C LEU A 1065 -0.58 -18.79 -35.04
N ARG A 1066 -0.72 -19.07 -36.34
CA ARG A 1066 0.33 -18.86 -37.32
C ARG A 1066 0.20 -17.45 -37.83
N TRP A 1067 1.30 -16.72 -37.73
CA TRP A 1067 1.40 -15.34 -38.14
C TRP A 1067 2.37 -15.20 -39.29
#